data_AF-A0A345UK35-F1
#
_entry.id   AF-A0A345UK35-F1
#
_cell.length_a   1.000
_cell.length_b   1.000
_cell.length_c   1.000
_cell.angle_alpha   90.00
_cell.angle_beta   90.00
_cell.angle_gamma   90.00
#
_symmetry.space_group_name_H-M   'P 1'
#
loop_
_entity.id
_entity.type
_entity.pdbx_description
1 polymer ?
#
loop_
_entity_poly.entity_id
_entity_poly.type
_entity_poly.pdbx_seq_one_letter_code
_entity_poly.pdbx_strand_id
1 'polypeptide(L)'
;MRTVFIDTSSVRPVASGTGRYTQNLAEGLAQRYEVVTSPGNWHPQMRQMPEGPRDWHRELNFRLAANQPNIHADAGIFPNYFMPPGWPYPAAVTIHDLSFLTHPQFYSPRMRHFYRLRIRHTLKHARVILSVSEASRRQILALTGISPERVLVHAPALPVTCCNPVPVHEEPYLLYIGNLEPKKNIENMLRAYALLRKQQKVSLVLAGRFHGQPAWNRKIRDLIREIPGVSYAGFVDDTRLADLLAFASGLVLVSHIEGFGLPVMDALANQVPVLISRDPALQETAAGHALTTDASAPAQIARGMGDLLEIPAAELAGAARHMRRRFSPETRDTDMLRITRSLRSPRPLFLHGEPERNRETSPNVALLSGIAYADVFGSGITPAKLHRSLSGVRLSKTAFQEKLDVLLSLRPDLVVKENGVLFLGEHRGRTESPRWAQSSEVVRRRHARLLGVLMASPWVRGLYYSGGTAHGSGLDAQPDLDLLVIAAPGRAWLAWAWVRLVSLLGGPNSRICANYILAENAQEVHWQRDYYTAFQLLFLRKVSLKPGCTHIRRHNRWITDFFPNNSYAEAPATPEVPRGLLTRLNLALQFVAGWFWNRRGLRSGEGGLLWDAHRIKLHTNDHRPTVKQAFAERMRKFGGLPTGTAATSVRAAKMR
;
A
#
# COMPACT_ATOMS: atom_id res chain seq x y z
N MET A 1 -6.40 1.77 10.18
CA MET A 1 -6.52 1.07 8.89
C MET A 1 -7.99 0.74 8.71
N ARG A 2 -8.65 1.46 7.81
CA ARG A 2 -10.04 1.30 7.39
C ARG A 2 -10.10 0.77 5.96
N THR A 3 -9.23 1.30 5.10
CA THR A 3 -9.22 1.00 3.66
C THR A 3 -7.90 0.33 3.25
N VAL A 4 -7.95 -0.75 2.48
CA VAL A 4 -6.76 -1.50 2.04
C VAL A 4 -6.80 -1.67 0.53
N PHE A 5 -5.72 -1.28 -0.13
CA PHE A 5 -5.53 -1.60 -1.53
C PHE A 5 -4.99 -3.02 -1.69
N ILE A 6 -5.54 -3.79 -2.61
CA ILE A 6 -4.98 -5.07 -3.04
C ILE A 6 -4.92 -5.17 -4.56
N ASP A 7 -3.77 -5.60 -5.07
CA ASP A 7 -3.60 -5.88 -6.49
C ASP A 7 -4.24 -7.23 -6.85
N THR A 8 -5.40 -7.18 -7.50
CA THR A 8 -6.15 -8.34 -8.01
C THR A 8 -5.91 -8.60 -9.50
N SER A 9 -4.81 -8.12 -10.07
CA SER A 9 -4.48 -8.32 -11.48
C SER A 9 -4.30 -9.79 -11.89
N SER A 10 -3.99 -10.66 -10.93
CA SER A 10 -3.85 -12.13 -11.07
C SER A 10 -5.18 -12.89 -11.01
N VAL A 11 -6.27 -12.27 -10.54
CA VAL A 11 -7.59 -12.92 -10.39
C VAL A 11 -8.33 -12.86 -11.73
N ARG A 12 -8.63 -14.04 -12.28
CA ARG A 12 -9.20 -14.25 -13.62
C ARG A 12 -10.07 -15.50 -13.61
N PRO A 13 -11.05 -15.63 -14.52
CA PRO A 13 -11.90 -16.83 -14.63
C PRO A 13 -11.07 -18.12 -14.69
N VAL A 14 -9.92 -18.03 -15.35
CA VAL A 14 -8.89 -19.07 -15.37
C VAL A 14 -7.80 -18.71 -14.35
N ALA A 15 -8.03 -19.01 -13.08
CA ALA A 15 -7.11 -18.65 -12.00
C ALA A 15 -5.93 -19.64 -11.93
N SER A 16 -4.72 -19.10 -11.99
CA SER A 16 -3.53 -19.84 -11.56
C SER A 16 -3.45 -19.92 -10.03
N GLY A 17 -2.49 -20.67 -9.47
CA GLY A 17 -2.27 -20.70 -8.02
C GLY A 17 -2.08 -19.30 -7.39
N THR A 18 -1.42 -18.37 -8.08
CA THR A 18 -1.32 -16.97 -7.64
C THR A 18 -2.68 -16.24 -7.68
N GLY A 19 -3.54 -16.58 -8.63
CA GLY A 19 -4.91 -16.07 -8.71
C GLY A 19 -5.75 -16.53 -7.51
N ARG A 20 -5.76 -17.85 -7.22
CA ARG A 20 -6.42 -18.43 -6.03
C ARG A 20 -5.90 -17.81 -4.73
N TYR A 21 -4.58 -17.65 -4.61
CA TYR A 21 -3.95 -16.95 -3.49
C TYR A 21 -4.48 -15.52 -3.32
N THR A 22 -4.50 -14.77 -4.41
CA THR A 22 -4.91 -13.36 -4.41
C THR A 22 -6.39 -13.22 -4.07
N GLN A 23 -7.23 -14.11 -4.61
CA GLN A 23 -8.65 -14.15 -4.30
C GLN A 23 -8.89 -14.40 -2.81
N ASN A 24 -8.28 -15.45 -2.24
CA ASN A 24 -8.41 -15.78 -0.82
C ASN A 24 -7.96 -14.62 0.09
N LEU A 25 -6.87 -13.95 -0.29
CA LEU A 25 -6.35 -12.78 0.42
C LEU A 25 -7.32 -11.59 0.37
N ALA A 26 -7.87 -11.31 -0.82
CA ALA A 26 -8.79 -10.20 -1.03
C ALA A 26 -10.15 -10.41 -0.33
N GLU A 27 -10.68 -11.64 -0.35
CA GLU A 27 -11.90 -12.01 0.38
C GLU A 27 -11.70 -11.89 1.89
N GLY A 28 -10.59 -12.41 2.41
CA GLY A 28 -10.25 -12.29 3.84
C GLY A 28 -10.09 -10.84 4.31
N LEU A 29 -9.56 -9.95 3.44
CA LEU A 29 -9.50 -8.51 3.71
C LEU A 29 -10.89 -7.86 3.72
N ALA A 30 -11.74 -8.20 2.75
CA ALA A 30 -13.06 -7.60 2.58
C ALA A 30 -14.00 -7.89 3.76
N GLN A 31 -13.75 -8.94 4.53
CA GLN A 31 -14.48 -9.23 5.77
C GLN A 31 -14.26 -8.19 6.88
N ARG A 32 -13.16 -7.41 6.83
CA ARG A 32 -12.74 -6.53 7.94
C ARG A 32 -12.41 -5.10 7.53
N TYR A 33 -12.11 -4.89 6.26
CA TYR A 33 -11.65 -3.61 5.74
C TYR A 33 -12.39 -3.28 4.45
N GLU A 34 -12.52 -1.98 4.17
CA GLU A 34 -12.91 -1.51 2.85
C GLU A 34 -11.78 -1.85 1.87
N VAL A 35 -12.05 -2.71 0.89
CA VAL A 35 -11.07 -3.11 -0.10
C VAL A 35 -11.15 -2.19 -1.31
N VAL A 36 -9.98 -1.77 -1.81
CA VAL A 36 -9.86 -0.99 -3.04
C VAL A 36 -8.99 -1.78 -4.02
N THR A 37 -9.45 -1.91 -5.25
CA THR A 37 -8.70 -2.56 -6.34
C THR A 37 -8.53 -1.60 -7.51
N SER A 38 -7.63 -1.91 -8.43
CA SER A 38 -7.49 -1.08 -9.64
C SER A 38 -8.73 -1.19 -10.53
N PRO A 39 -9.28 -0.08 -11.06
CA PRO A 39 -10.34 -0.07 -12.07
C PRO A 39 -10.20 -1.15 -13.15
N GLY A 40 -11.28 -1.92 -13.30
CA GLY A 40 -11.39 -3.03 -14.23
C GLY A 40 -10.66 -4.31 -13.82
N ASN A 41 -10.03 -4.37 -12.64
CA ASN A 41 -9.66 -5.63 -12.02
C ASN A 41 -10.83 -6.17 -11.18
N TRP A 42 -10.74 -7.44 -10.79
CA TRP A 42 -11.76 -8.07 -9.96
C TRP A 42 -11.81 -7.42 -8.57
N HIS A 43 -13.01 -7.28 -8.03
CA HIS A 43 -13.25 -6.83 -6.67
C HIS A 43 -13.96 -7.95 -5.89
N PRO A 44 -13.68 -8.19 -4.60
CA PRO A 44 -14.28 -9.29 -3.83
C PRO A 44 -15.82 -9.33 -3.79
N GLN A 45 -16.48 -8.19 -4.03
CA GLN A 45 -17.94 -8.11 -4.09
C GLN A 45 -18.51 -8.46 -5.49
N MET A 46 -17.65 -8.63 -6.50
CA MET A 46 -18.07 -9.01 -7.86
C MET A 46 -18.26 -10.52 -7.96
N ARG A 47 -19.42 -10.93 -8.48
CA ARG A 47 -19.71 -12.35 -8.78
C ARG A 47 -18.98 -12.87 -10.02
N GLN A 48 -18.75 -12.00 -11.01
CA GLN A 48 -18.09 -12.36 -12.26
C GLN A 48 -16.64 -11.86 -12.28
N MET A 49 -15.74 -12.70 -12.79
CA MET A 49 -14.34 -12.34 -12.96
C MET A 49 -14.13 -11.63 -14.31
N PRO A 50 -13.28 -10.58 -14.36
CA PRO A 50 -13.04 -9.83 -15.58
C PRO A 50 -12.30 -10.66 -16.63
N GLU A 51 -12.78 -10.60 -17.87
CA GLU A 51 -12.20 -11.28 -19.02
C GLU A 51 -11.10 -10.45 -19.71
N GLY A 52 -10.21 -11.14 -20.43
CA GLY A 52 -9.23 -10.52 -21.33
C GLY A 52 -7.77 -10.54 -20.85
N PRO A 53 -6.81 -10.58 -21.79
CA PRO A 53 -5.39 -10.56 -21.46
C PRO A 53 -4.99 -9.18 -20.94
N ARG A 54 -4.48 -9.13 -19.71
CA ARG A 54 -3.71 -7.97 -19.21
C ARG A 54 -2.33 -8.44 -18.84
N ASP A 55 -1.32 -7.88 -19.49
CA ASP A 55 0.06 -8.00 -19.04
C ASP A 55 0.17 -7.27 -17.69
N TRP A 56 0.08 -8.04 -16.61
CA TRP A 56 0.06 -7.52 -15.25
C TRP A 56 1.38 -6.80 -14.91
N HIS A 57 2.52 -7.20 -15.49
CA HIS A 57 3.79 -6.48 -15.29
C HIS A 57 3.75 -5.09 -15.92
N ARG A 58 3.15 -4.97 -17.10
CA ARG A 58 2.97 -3.69 -17.79
C ARG A 58 1.90 -2.84 -17.10
N GLU A 59 0.80 -3.46 -16.71
CA GLU A 59 -0.33 -2.80 -16.06
C GLU A 59 0.05 -2.22 -14.69
N LEU A 60 0.69 -3.00 -13.82
CA LEU A 60 1.09 -2.56 -12.48
C LEU A 60 2.02 -1.34 -12.55
N ASN A 61 2.96 -1.34 -13.51
CA ASN A 61 3.95 -0.27 -13.65
C ASN A 61 3.41 0.95 -14.39
N PHE A 62 2.61 0.78 -15.45
CA PHE A 62 2.03 1.92 -16.16
C PHE A 62 0.83 2.50 -15.42
N ARG A 63 -0.02 1.71 -14.78
CA ARG A 63 -1.25 2.22 -14.14
C ARG A 63 -1.02 2.74 -12.72
N LEU A 64 -0.30 2.01 -11.87
CA LEU A 64 -0.18 2.37 -10.45
C LEU A 64 0.96 3.32 -10.12
N ALA A 65 2.12 3.18 -10.77
CA ALA A 65 3.27 4.09 -10.53
C ALA A 65 3.12 5.46 -11.22
N ALA A 66 2.20 5.58 -12.20
CA ALA A 66 2.16 6.75 -13.09
C ALA A 66 0.77 7.26 -13.52
N ASN A 67 -0.35 6.55 -13.34
CA ASN A 67 -1.60 6.96 -14.01
C ASN A 67 -2.89 6.92 -13.19
N GLN A 68 -2.93 6.33 -12.00
CA GLN A 68 -4.12 6.39 -11.14
C GLN A 68 -3.97 7.49 -10.10
N PRO A 69 -4.71 8.59 -10.26
CA PRO A 69 -4.44 9.81 -9.55
C PRO A 69 -4.88 9.72 -8.07
N ASN A 70 -5.77 8.80 -7.68
CA ASN A 70 -6.38 8.75 -6.35
C ASN A 70 -6.73 7.32 -5.88
N ILE A 71 -5.75 6.43 -5.72
CA ILE A 71 -5.98 5.24 -4.88
C ILE A 71 -5.91 5.68 -3.42
N HIS A 72 -7.06 5.74 -2.78
CA HIS A 72 -7.19 6.03 -1.36
C HIS A 72 -7.11 4.72 -0.58
N ALA A 73 -6.01 4.51 0.13
CA ALA A 73 -5.84 3.37 1.01
C ALA A 73 -5.02 3.77 2.23
N ASP A 74 -5.04 2.94 3.27
CA ASP A 74 -4.13 3.08 4.41
C ASP A 74 -2.90 2.18 4.27
N ALA A 75 -3.00 1.13 3.45
CA ALA A 75 -1.93 0.20 3.13
C ALA A 75 -2.17 -0.47 1.76
N GLY A 76 -1.11 -1.02 1.17
CA GLY A 76 -1.15 -1.79 -0.07
C GLY A 76 -0.74 -3.25 0.11
N ILE A 77 -1.36 -4.15 -0.63
CA ILE A 77 -1.03 -5.56 -0.67
C ILE A 77 -0.78 -5.98 -2.12
N PHE A 78 0.43 -6.46 -2.38
CA PHE A 78 0.89 -6.88 -3.70
C PHE A 78 1.20 -8.38 -3.66
N PRO A 79 0.25 -9.24 -4.07
CA PRO A 79 0.34 -10.67 -3.86
C PRO A 79 1.29 -11.39 -4.84
N ASN A 80 2.03 -10.67 -5.69
CA ASN A 80 2.81 -11.26 -6.77
C ASN A 80 4.15 -10.54 -7.05
N TYR A 81 5.16 -10.81 -6.22
CA TYR A 81 6.58 -10.43 -6.30
C TYR A 81 6.94 -8.93 -6.22
N PHE A 82 6.12 -8.06 -6.80
CA PHE A 82 6.52 -6.68 -7.08
C PHE A 82 5.51 -5.67 -6.61
N MET A 83 6.00 -4.61 -5.99
CA MET A 83 5.25 -3.36 -5.80
C MET A 83 5.65 -2.33 -6.88
N PRO A 84 4.74 -1.41 -7.25
CA PRO A 84 5.03 -0.32 -8.17
C PRO A 84 5.99 0.69 -7.52
N PRO A 85 6.99 1.21 -8.25
CA PRO A 85 7.80 2.33 -7.80
C PRO A 85 6.94 3.54 -7.42
N GLY A 86 7.28 4.19 -6.31
CA GLY A 86 6.52 5.36 -5.82
C GLY A 86 5.20 5.02 -5.13
N TRP A 87 4.92 3.73 -4.85
CA TRP A 87 3.77 3.37 -4.02
C TRP A 87 3.85 4.09 -2.67
N PRO A 88 2.81 4.86 -2.28
CA PRO A 88 2.98 5.87 -1.27
C PRO A 88 2.50 5.45 0.13
N TYR A 89 1.90 4.27 0.24
CA TYR A 89 1.41 3.71 1.50
C TYR A 89 2.31 2.56 1.97
N PRO A 90 2.32 2.22 3.27
CA PRO A 90 2.92 0.98 3.73
C PRO A 90 2.41 -0.22 2.92
N ALA A 91 3.32 -1.07 2.45
CA ALA A 91 2.97 -2.19 1.59
C ALA A 91 3.47 -3.54 2.11
N ALA A 92 2.62 -4.56 1.96
CA ALA A 92 3.02 -5.95 2.03
C ALA A 92 3.18 -6.49 0.61
N VAL A 93 4.27 -7.23 0.36
CA VAL A 93 4.51 -7.85 -0.94
C VAL A 93 4.77 -9.34 -0.77
N THR A 94 4.03 -10.17 -1.48
CA THR A 94 4.23 -11.62 -1.44
C THR A 94 5.32 -12.04 -2.42
N ILE A 95 6.32 -12.75 -1.90
CA ILE A 95 7.36 -13.43 -2.69
C ILE A 95 7.10 -14.92 -2.54
N HIS A 96 6.69 -15.57 -3.63
CA HIS A 96 6.35 -16.99 -3.61
C HIS A 96 7.59 -17.89 -3.50
N ASP A 97 8.64 -17.57 -4.25
CA ASP A 97 9.93 -18.25 -4.23
C ASP A 97 11.03 -17.30 -4.78
N LEU A 98 12.29 -17.71 -4.74
CA LEU A 98 13.38 -17.01 -5.44
C LEU A 98 14.04 -17.93 -6.49
N SER A 99 13.25 -18.79 -7.14
CA SER A 99 13.75 -19.79 -8.08
C SER A 99 14.43 -19.18 -9.31
N PHE A 100 14.13 -17.93 -9.66
CA PHE A 100 14.88 -17.19 -10.69
C PHE A 100 16.34 -16.87 -10.29
N LEU A 101 16.67 -16.94 -9.01
CA LEU A 101 18.05 -16.83 -8.49
C LEU A 101 18.70 -18.20 -8.30
N THR A 102 17.97 -19.18 -7.74
CA THR A 102 18.54 -20.50 -7.40
C THR A 102 18.53 -21.51 -8.54
N HIS A 103 17.58 -21.38 -9.46
CA HIS A 103 17.43 -22.25 -10.62
C HIS A 103 17.41 -21.43 -11.92
N PRO A 104 18.46 -20.64 -12.19
CA PRO A 104 18.51 -19.73 -13.33
C PRO A 104 18.32 -20.41 -14.69
N GLN A 105 18.60 -21.71 -14.80
CA GLN A 105 18.44 -22.50 -16.01
C GLN A 105 16.99 -22.57 -16.51
N PHE A 106 16.00 -22.37 -15.64
CA PHE A 106 14.58 -22.38 -16.02
C PHE A 106 14.08 -21.01 -16.50
N TYR A 107 14.94 -19.98 -16.50
CA TYR A 107 14.56 -18.60 -16.80
C TYR A 107 15.40 -18.03 -17.94
N SER A 108 14.75 -17.30 -18.85
CA SER A 108 15.49 -16.56 -19.88
C SER A 108 16.40 -15.50 -19.25
N PRO A 109 17.56 -15.17 -19.87
CA PRO A 109 18.45 -14.11 -19.37
C PRO A 109 17.74 -12.77 -19.15
N ARG A 110 16.82 -12.41 -20.06
CA ARG A 110 15.98 -11.20 -19.96
C ARG A 110 15.08 -11.22 -18.72
N MET A 111 14.40 -12.34 -18.46
CA MET A 111 13.55 -12.49 -17.27
C MET A 111 14.40 -12.41 -16.00
N ARG A 112 15.53 -13.13 -15.93
CA ARG A 112 16.43 -13.08 -14.76
C ARG A 112 16.89 -11.66 -14.44
N HIS A 113 17.31 -10.92 -15.46
CA HIS A 113 17.72 -9.53 -15.30
C HIS A 113 16.58 -8.65 -14.78
N PHE A 114 15.39 -8.76 -15.38
CA PHE A 114 14.20 -8.02 -14.94
C PHE A 114 13.83 -8.32 -13.48
N TYR A 115 13.70 -9.61 -13.11
CA TYR A 115 13.31 -10.02 -11.76
C TYR A 115 14.37 -9.58 -10.72
N ARG A 116 15.66 -9.73 -11.03
CA ARG A 116 16.77 -9.30 -10.15
C ARG A 116 16.79 -7.80 -9.91
N LEU A 117 16.46 -6.97 -10.90
CA LEU A 117 16.35 -5.53 -10.70
C LEU A 117 15.11 -5.16 -9.87
N ARG A 118 13.96 -5.77 -10.19
CA ARG A 118 12.67 -5.46 -9.56
C ARG A 118 12.58 -5.91 -8.11
N ILE A 119 13.12 -7.08 -7.79
CA ILE A 119 13.07 -7.61 -6.42
C ILE A 119 13.83 -6.70 -5.45
N ARG A 120 14.94 -6.08 -5.88
CA ARG A 120 15.68 -5.11 -5.07
C ARG A 120 14.82 -3.91 -4.66
N HIS A 121 13.98 -3.42 -5.57
CA HIS A 121 13.03 -2.36 -5.26
C HIS A 121 12.02 -2.84 -4.20
N THR A 122 11.39 -3.99 -4.41
CA THR A 122 10.47 -4.60 -3.42
C THR A 122 11.12 -4.73 -2.04
N LEU A 123 12.30 -5.35 -1.95
CA LEU A 123 12.99 -5.60 -0.68
C LEU A 123 13.36 -4.30 0.05
N LYS A 124 13.67 -3.23 -0.70
CA LYS A 124 14.00 -1.92 -0.14
C LYS A 124 12.78 -1.16 0.38
N HIS A 125 11.65 -1.23 -0.32
CA HIS A 125 10.51 -0.34 -0.07
C HIS A 125 9.29 -1.00 0.59
N ALA A 126 9.14 -2.32 0.49
CA ALA A 126 8.05 -3.02 1.14
C ALA A 126 8.24 -2.97 2.67
N ARG A 127 7.18 -2.64 3.41
CA ARG A 127 7.23 -2.66 4.87
C ARG A 127 7.30 -4.10 5.38
N VAL A 128 6.53 -4.98 4.75
CA VAL A 128 6.45 -6.40 5.06
C VAL A 128 6.63 -7.21 3.79
N ILE A 129 7.39 -8.29 3.88
CA ILE A 129 7.45 -9.34 2.87
C ILE A 129 6.61 -10.50 3.35
N LEU A 130 5.71 -10.99 2.51
CA LEU A 130 4.95 -12.20 2.76
C LEU A 130 5.64 -13.34 2.02
N SER A 131 5.82 -14.46 2.71
CA SER A 131 6.24 -15.73 2.11
C SER A 131 5.10 -16.74 2.23
N VAL A 132 5.02 -17.66 1.27
CA VAL A 132 3.94 -18.67 1.26
C VAL A 132 4.27 -19.92 2.08
N SER A 133 5.52 -20.10 2.51
CA SER A 133 6.00 -21.21 3.35
C SER A 133 7.18 -20.77 4.22
N GLU A 134 7.46 -21.48 5.30
CA GLU A 134 8.69 -21.27 6.08
C GLU A 134 9.94 -21.67 5.29
N ALA A 135 9.85 -22.66 4.40
CA ALA A 135 10.89 -23.03 3.45
C ALA A 135 11.27 -21.85 2.54
N SER A 136 10.28 -21.23 1.88
CA SER A 136 10.50 -20.03 1.08
C SER A 136 10.98 -18.85 1.93
N ARG A 137 10.48 -18.68 3.16
CA ARG A 137 10.95 -17.65 4.09
C ARG A 137 12.44 -17.81 4.40
N ARG A 138 12.89 -19.02 4.76
CA ARG A 138 14.31 -19.31 5.02
C ARG A 138 15.17 -19.00 3.78
N GLN A 139 14.71 -19.38 2.60
CA GLN A 139 15.42 -19.10 1.35
C GLN A 139 15.49 -17.59 1.06
N ILE A 140 14.40 -16.84 1.28
CA ILE A 140 14.37 -15.38 1.13
C ILE A 140 15.37 -14.73 2.08
N LEU A 141 15.38 -15.12 3.35
CA LEU A 141 16.32 -14.57 4.35
C LEU A 141 17.78 -14.86 3.95
N ALA A 142 18.09 -16.10 3.59
CA ALA A 142 19.43 -16.51 3.19
C ALA A 142 19.94 -15.76 1.94
N LEU A 143 19.09 -15.53 0.94
CA LEU A 143 19.49 -14.90 -0.33
C LEU A 143 19.49 -13.37 -0.31
N THR A 144 18.74 -12.75 0.61
CA THR A 144 18.51 -11.30 0.59
C THR A 144 19.06 -10.57 1.81
N GLY A 145 19.28 -11.27 2.93
CA GLY A 145 19.77 -10.67 4.18
C GLY A 145 18.80 -9.69 4.84
N ILE A 146 17.52 -9.68 4.45
CA ILE A 146 16.51 -8.84 5.10
C ILE A 146 16.20 -9.36 6.50
N SER A 147 15.78 -8.45 7.39
CA SER A 147 15.51 -8.79 8.78
C SER A 147 14.35 -9.80 8.95
N PRO A 148 14.51 -10.85 9.78
CA PRO A 148 13.49 -11.90 9.96
C PRO A 148 12.10 -11.40 10.34
N GLU A 149 12.00 -10.31 11.10
CA GLU A 149 10.74 -9.69 11.53
C GLU A 149 9.99 -9.00 10.38
N ARG A 150 10.67 -8.68 9.27
CA ARG A 150 10.04 -8.14 8.06
C ARG A 150 9.42 -9.23 7.19
N VAL A 151 9.70 -10.51 7.44
CA VAL A 151 9.20 -11.62 6.63
C VAL A 151 8.19 -12.43 7.43
N LEU A 152 6.93 -12.39 7.01
CA LEU A 152 5.84 -13.15 7.61
C LEU A 152 5.45 -14.29 6.68
N VAL A 153 5.16 -15.46 7.23
CA VAL A 153 4.54 -16.54 6.46
C VAL A 153 3.03 -16.34 6.45
N HIS A 154 2.43 -16.52 5.28
CA HIS A 154 0.98 -16.52 5.08
C HIS A 154 0.62 -17.60 4.07
N ALA A 155 -0.11 -18.61 4.53
CA ALA A 155 -0.52 -19.72 3.69
C ALA A 155 -1.44 -19.25 2.55
N PRO A 156 -1.34 -19.85 1.36
CA PRO A 156 -1.91 -19.24 0.18
C PRO A 156 -3.45 -19.32 0.08
N ALA A 157 -4.02 -20.51 0.05
CA ALA A 157 -5.44 -20.71 -0.26
C ALA A 157 -6.08 -21.77 0.62
N LEU A 158 -7.41 -21.79 0.63
CA LEU A 158 -8.18 -22.90 1.19
C LEU A 158 -8.10 -24.11 0.25
N PRO A 159 -8.17 -25.35 0.79
CA PRO A 159 -8.26 -26.55 -0.02
C PRO A 159 -9.52 -26.57 -0.89
N VAL A 160 -9.39 -27.05 -2.13
CA VAL A 160 -10.56 -27.37 -2.96
C VAL A 160 -11.17 -28.67 -2.47
N THR A 161 -12.46 -28.68 -2.19
CA THR A 161 -13.23 -29.89 -1.83
C THR A 161 -14.59 -29.85 -2.50
N CYS A 162 -15.09 -31.00 -2.98
CA CYS A 162 -16.45 -31.12 -3.51
C CYS A 162 -17.34 -31.90 -2.55
N CYS A 163 -18.62 -31.51 -2.44
CA CYS A 163 -19.63 -32.29 -1.72
C CYS A 163 -20.23 -33.41 -2.59
N ASN A 164 -20.37 -33.17 -3.90
CA ASN A 164 -21.00 -34.08 -4.86
C ASN A 164 -20.11 -34.27 -6.09
N PRO A 165 -18.98 -34.98 -5.98
CA PRO A 165 -18.05 -35.15 -7.08
C PRO A 165 -18.62 -36.07 -8.17
N VAL A 166 -18.35 -35.76 -9.43
CA VAL A 166 -18.78 -36.59 -10.58
C VAL A 166 -17.60 -37.40 -11.12
N PRO A 167 -17.74 -38.73 -11.34
CA PRO A 167 -16.66 -39.55 -11.90
C PRO A 167 -16.12 -38.98 -13.21
N VAL A 168 -14.80 -38.82 -13.27
CA VAL A 168 -14.10 -38.22 -14.42
C VAL A 168 -13.56 -39.28 -15.38
N HIS A 169 -13.15 -40.42 -14.84
CA HIS A 169 -12.55 -41.54 -15.57
C HIS A 169 -13.09 -42.86 -15.02
N GLU A 170 -13.25 -43.85 -15.91
CA GLU A 170 -13.68 -45.20 -15.55
C GLU A 170 -12.53 -46.05 -14.99
N GLU A 171 -11.29 -45.82 -15.45
CA GLU A 171 -10.10 -46.50 -14.94
C GLU A 171 -9.44 -45.71 -13.78
N PRO A 172 -8.77 -46.39 -12.82
CA PRO A 172 -7.93 -45.74 -11.83
C PRO A 172 -6.88 -44.84 -12.49
N TYR A 173 -6.62 -43.67 -11.89
CA TYR A 173 -5.67 -42.72 -12.45
C TYR A 173 -4.83 -42.01 -11.40
N LEU A 174 -3.57 -41.80 -11.77
CA LEU A 174 -2.69 -40.83 -11.14
C LEU A 174 -2.98 -39.45 -11.72
N LEU A 175 -2.82 -38.43 -10.88
CA LEU A 175 -3.11 -37.05 -11.22
C LEU A 175 -1.86 -36.18 -11.08
N TYR A 176 -1.66 -35.29 -12.04
CA TYR A 176 -0.73 -34.16 -11.95
C TYR A 176 -1.52 -32.86 -12.09
N ILE A 177 -1.29 -31.91 -11.19
CA ILE A 177 -1.91 -30.58 -11.23
C ILE A 177 -0.81 -29.53 -11.24
N GLY A 178 -0.81 -28.68 -12.25
CA GLY A 178 0.11 -27.55 -12.36
C GLY A 178 0.42 -27.20 -13.81
N ASN A 179 0.96 -26.01 -14.04
CA ASN A 179 1.42 -25.67 -15.37
C ASN A 179 2.54 -26.64 -15.81
N LEU A 180 2.51 -27.07 -17.07
CA LEU A 180 3.56 -27.89 -17.65
C LEU A 180 4.70 -26.94 -18.02
N GLU A 181 5.71 -26.87 -17.16
CA GLU A 181 6.89 -26.03 -17.33
C GLU A 181 8.16 -26.79 -16.87
N PRO A 182 9.36 -26.44 -17.38
CA PRO A 182 10.59 -27.19 -17.11
C PRO A 182 10.87 -27.43 -15.62
N LYS A 183 10.62 -26.45 -14.75
CA LYS A 183 10.87 -26.57 -13.31
C LYS A 183 9.98 -27.59 -12.59
N LYS A 184 8.86 -27.99 -13.20
CA LYS A 184 7.93 -29.01 -12.67
C LYS A 184 8.32 -30.43 -13.04
N ASN A 185 9.45 -30.61 -13.75
CA ASN A 185 10.05 -31.91 -14.01
C ASN A 185 9.13 -32.88 -14.78
N ILE A 186 8.30 -32.35 -15.69
CA ILE A 186 7.28 -33.11 -16.43
C ILE A 186 7.89 -34.27 -17.23
N GLU A 187 9.08 -34.07 -17.80
CA GLU A 187 9.74 -35.09 -18.61
C GLU A 187 10.08 -36.36 -17.80
N ASN A 188 10.70 -36.22 -16.62
CA ASN A 188 11.06 -37.37 -15.81
C ASN A 188 9.82 -38.04 -15.22
N MET A 189 8.77 -37.28 -14.88
CA MET A 189 7.49 -37.82 -14.46
C MET A 189 6.85 -38.67 -15.56
N LEU A 190 6.82 -38.19 -16.82
CA LEU A 190 6.29 -38.96 -17.95
C LEU A 190 7.10 -40.24 -18.21
N ARG A 191 8.44 -40.15 -18.19
CA ARG A 191 9.32 -41.31 -18.32
C ARG A 191 9.09 -42.34 -17.22
N ALA A 192 8.89 -41.89 -15.98
CA ALA A 192 8.58 -42.74 -14.84
C ALA A 192 7.22 -43.44 -15.01
N TYR A 193 6.19 -42.70 -15.42
CA TYR A 193 4.88 -43.27 -15.71
C TYR A 193 4.96 -44.32 -16.84
N ALA A 194 5.76 -44.08 -17.89
CA ALA A 194 5.96 -45.07 -18.95
C ALA A 194 6.60 -46.38 -18.44
N LEU A 195 7.41 -46.34 -17.37
CA LEU A 195 7.92 -47.54 -16.71
C LEU A 195 6.82 -48.25 -15.91
N LEU A 196 6.05 -47.51 -15.12
CA LEU A 196 4.93 -48.05 -14.33
C LEU A 196 3.86 -48.70 -15.21
N ARG A 197 3.48 -48.04 -16.31
CA ARG A 197 2.40 -48.50 -17.19
C ARG A 197 2.69 -49.86 -17.85
N LYS A 198 3.95 -50.27 -17.95
CA LYS A 198 4.33 -51.62 -18.40
C LYS A 198 3.96 -52.71 -17.41
N GLN A 199 3.79 -52.35 -16.13
CA GLN A 199 3.58 -53.27 -15.02
C GLN A 199 2.14 -53.20 -14.49
N GLN A 200 1.50 -52.03 -14.55
CA GLN A 200 0.18 -51.80 -13.98
C GLN A 200 -0.75 -51.03 -14.92
N LYS A 201 -2.02 -51.43 -14.95
CA LYS A 201 -3.06 -50.78 -15.76
C LYS A 201 -3.66 -49.58 -15.01
N VAL A 202 -2.93 -48.47 -14.98
CA VAL A 202 -3.35 -47.18 -14.43
C VAL A 202 -3.20 -46.06 -15.46
N SER A 203 -4.08 -45.06 -15.46
CA SER A 203 -3.96 -43.88 -16.33
C SER A 203 -3.21 -42.72 -15.64
N LEU A 204 -2.73 -41.73 -16.41
CA LEU A 204 -2.15 -40.50 -15.87
C LEU A 204 -2.87 -39.28 -16.47
N VAL A 205 -3.47 -38.46 -15.61
CA VAL A 205 -4.17 -37.23 -16.01
C VAL A 205 -3.31 -36.02 -15.71
N LEU A 206 -3.08 -35.18 -16.73
CA LEU A 206 -2.32 -33.94 -16.63
C LEU A 206 -3.25 -32.74 -16.71
N ALA A 207 -3.41 -32.03 -15.59
CA ALA A 207 -4.22 -30.83 -15.46
C ALA A 207 -3.34 -29.57 -15.34
N GLY A 208 -3.34 -28.74 -16.37
CA GLY A 208 -2.69 -27.43 -16.39
C GLY A 208 -2.33 -26.96 -17.80
N ARG A 209 -1.68 -25.79 -17.90
CA ARG A 209 -1.30 -25.18 -19.19
C ARG A 209 0.18 -25.37 -19.48
N PHE A 210 0.53 -25.49 -20.76
CA PHE A 210 1.92 -25.41 -21.20
C PHE A 210 2.49 -24.00 -20.98
N HIS A 211 3.61 -23.91 -20.27
CA HIS A 211 4.36 -22.67 -20.02
C HIS A 211 5.88 -22.82 -20.26
N GLY A 212 6.33 -23.87 -20.95
CA GLY A 212 7.70 -23.97 -21.43
C GLY A 212 7.96 -23.18 -22.71
N GLN A 213 9.23 -23.18 -23.14
CA GLN A 213 9.60 -22.66 -24.45
C GLN A 213 9.01 -23.53 -25.58
N PRO A 214 8.82 -23.01 -26.81
CA PRO A 214 8.16 -23.75 -27.89
C PRO A 214 8.76 -25.14 -28.18
N ALA A 215 10.10 -25.26 -28.21
CA ALA A 215 10.77 -26.53 -28.42
C ALA A 215 10.52 -27.54 -27.28
N TRP A 216 10.59 -27.09 -26.03
CA TRP A 216 10.27 -27.92 -24.87
C TRP A 216 8.80 -28.36 -24.87
N ASN A 217 7.87 -27.44 -25.16
CA ASN A 217 6.44 -27.78 -25.23
C ASN A 217 6.15 -28.82 -26.32
N ARG A 218 6.84 -28.75 -27.47
CA ARG A 218 6.72 -29.75 -28.54
C ARG A 218 7.17 -31.11 -28.03
N LYS A 219 8.37 -31.19 -27.45
CA LYS A 219 8.91 -32.43 -26.86
C LYS A 219 7.96 -33.07 -25.84
N ILE A 220 7.37 -32.29 -24.95
CA ILE A 220 6.42 -32.82 -23.95
C ILE A 220 5.12 -33.29 -24.60
N ARG A 221 4.60 -32.59 -25.63
CA ARG A 221 3.45 -33.08 -26.40
C ARG A 221 3.73 -34.39 -27.11
N ASP A 222 4.94 -34.55 -27.65
CA ASP A 222 5.36 -35.78 -28.31
C ASP A 222 5.35 -36.94 -27.31
N LEU A 223 5.96 -36.77 -26.13
CA LEU A 223 5.91 -37.76 -25.04
C LEU A 223 4.48 -38.10 -24.59
N ILE A 224 3.59 -37.10 -24.46
CA ILE A 224 2.18 -37.33 -24.09
C ILE A 224 1.47 -38.18 -25.15
N ARG A 225 1.80 -38.03 -26.44
CA ARG A 225 1.21 -38.81 -27.54
C ARG A 225 1.80 -40.22 -27.62
N GLU A 226 3.09 -40.37 -27.34
CA GLU A 226 3.82 -41.64 -27.45
C GLU A 226 3.54 -42.60 -26.29
N ILE A 227 3.25 -42.08 -25.09
CA ILE A 227 3.07 -42.89 -23.89
C ILE A 227 1.58 -43.25 -23.70
N PRO A 228 1.20 -44.54 -23.74
CA PRO A 228 -0.21 -44.95 -23.58
C PRO A 228 -0.78 -44.61 -22.20
N GLY A 229 -2.06 -44.22 -22.16
CA GLY A 229 -2.80 -43.94 -20.93
C GLY A 229 -2.52 -42.56 -20.31
N VAL A 230 -1.77 -41.68 -20.99
CA VAL A 230 -1.65 -40.27 -20.59
C VAL A 230 -2.80 -39.46 -21.19
N SER A 231 -3.54 -38.73 -20.35
CA SER A 231 -4.58 -37.79 -20.76
C SER A 231 -4.17 -36.37 -20.40
N TYR A 232 -4.29 -35.43 -21.34
CA TYR A 232 -4.05 -34.01 -21.10
C TYR A 232 -5.39 -33.27 -21.01
N ALA A 233 -5.78 -32.90 -19.80
CA ALA A 233 -7.04 -32.20 -19.52
C ALA A 233 -6.98 -30.69 -19.82
N GLY A 234 -5.78 -30.14 -20.05
CA GLY A 234 -5.61 -28.70 -20.17
C GLY A 234 -5.89 -27.98 -18.85
N PHE A 235 -6.31 -26.73 -18.92
CA PHE A 235 -6.71 -25.99 -17.72
C PHE A 235 -8.06 -26.52 -17.20
N VAL A 236 -8.15 -26.71 -15.88
CA VAL A 236 -9.37 -27.07 -15.18
C VAL A 236 -9.68 -26.01 -14.13
N ASP A 237 -10.94 -25.65 -13.99
CA ASP A 237 -11.41 -24.76 -12.92
C ASP A 237 -11.54 -25.52 -11.58
N ASP A 238 -11.87 -24.81 -10.50
CA ASP A 238 -11.93 -25.39 -9.17
C ASP A 238 -13.03 -26.47 -9.05
N THR A 239 -14.13 -26.36 -9.80
CA THR A 239 -15.19 -27.38 -9.83
C THR A 239 -14.65 -28.68 -10.43
N ARG A 240 -14.06 -28.61 -11.63
CA ARG A 240 -13.52 -29.79 -12.30
C ARG A 240 -12.28 -30.34 -11.60
N LEU A 241 -11.49 -29.48 -10.96
CA LEU A 241 -10.39 -29.89 -10.11
C LEU A 241 -10.88 -30.72 -8.93
N ALA A 242 -12.00 -30.32 -8.31
CA ALA A 242 -12.58 -31.06 -7.20
C ALA A 242 -13.06 -32.46 -7.63
N ASP A 243 -13.67 -32.58 -8.81
CA ASP A 243 -14.02 -33.89 -9.40
C ASP A 243 -12.78 -34.76 -9.63
N LEU A 244 -11.71 -34.19 -10.20
CA LEU A 244 -10.46 -34.91 -10.45
C LEU A 244 -9.79 -35.37 -9.15
N LEU A 245 -9.85 -34.57 -8.09
CA LEU A 245 -9.28 -34.95 -6.80
C LEU A 245 -10.10 -36.06 -6.14
N ALA A 246 -11.42 -36.02 -6.23
CA ALA A 246 -12.29 -36.97 -5.55
C ALA A 246 -12.13 -38.43 -6.01
N PHE A 247 -11.68 -38.65 -7.25
CA PHE A 247 -11.52 -40.00 -7.82
C PHE A 247 -10.06 -40.36 -8.17
N ALA A 248 -9.10 -39.48 -7.88
CA ALA A 248 -7.69 -39.77 -8.14
C ALA A 248 -7.16 -40.85 -7.19
N SER A 249 -6.45 -41.83 -7.74
CA SER A 249 -5.76 -42.87 -6.96
C SER A 249 -4.46 -42.36 -6.33
N GLY A 250 -3.92 -41.24 -6.84
CA GLY A 250 -2.75 -40.60 -6.27
C GLY A 250 -2.37 -39.32 -7.02
N LEU A 251 -1.76 -38.37 -6.32
CA LEU A 251 -1.19 -37.16 -6.89
C LEU A 251 0.33 -37.30 -7.02
N VAL A 252 0.88 -36.95 -8.17
CA VAL A 252 2.34 -36.90 -8.40
C VAL A 252 2.79 -35.47 -8.64
N LEU A 253 3.66 -34.96 -7.77
CA LEU A 253 4.25 -33.62 -7.89
C LEU A 253 5.75 -33.65 -7.57
N VAL A 254 6.56 -34.08 -8.56
CA VAL A 254 8.01 -34.28 -8.43
C VAL A 254 8.84 -33.11 -8.99
N SER A 255 8.38 -31.88 -8.71
CA SER A 255 8.99 -30.63 -9.16
C SER A 255 10.45 -30.47 -8.69
N HIS A 256 11.29 -29.76 -9.45
CA HIS A 256 12.65 -29.42 -9.01
C HIS A 256 12.67 -28.35 -7.92
N ILE A 257 11.73 -27.42 -7.95
CA ILE A 257 11.62 -26.32 -6.99
C ILE A 257 10.18 -25.84 -6.90
N GLU A 258 9.70 -25.63 -5.67
CA GLU A 258 8.38 -25.09 -5.37
C GLU A 258 8.45 -24.00 -4.29
N GLY A 259 7.47 -23.10 -4.30
CA GLY A 259 7.28 -22.14 -3.21
C GLY A 259 6.38 -22.69 -2.09
N PHE A 260 5.45 -23.58 -2.43
CA PHE A 260 4.46 -24.13 -1.49
C PHE A 260 3.96 -25.51 -1.91
N GLY A 261 3.24 -25.60 -3.04
CA GLY A 261 2.62 -26.84 -3.51
C GLY A 261 1.12 -26.95 -3.22
N LEU A 262 0.31 -26.00 -3.73
CA LEU A 262 -1.16 -26.03 -3.58
C LEU A 262 -1.79 -27.40 -3.93
N PRO A 263 -1.37 -28.11 -5.00
CA PRO A 263 -1.90 -29.43 -5.29
C PRO A 263 -1.74 -30.45 -4.15
N VAL A 264 -0.63 -30.41 -3.42
CA VAL A 264 -0.36 -31.34 -2.30
C VAL A 264 -1.39 -31.14 -1.18
N MET A 265 -1.65 -29.87 -0.85
CA MET A 265 -2.69 -29.50 0.12
C MET A 265 -4.07 -29.95 -0.36
N ASP A 266 -4.41 -29.66 -1.62
CA ASP A 266 -5.72 -30.01 -2.20
C ASP A 266 -5.91 -31.55 -2.21
N ALA A 267 -4.90 -32.34 -2.61
CA ALA A 267 -4.94 -33.80 -2.62
C ALA A 267 -5.10 -34.41 -1.22
N LEU A 268 -4.25 -34.02 -0.27
CA LEU A 268 -4.33 -34.55 1.09
C LEU A 268 -5.64 -34.18 1.79
N ALA A 269 -6.20 -32.99 1.52
CA ALA A 269 -7.51 -32.60 2.03
C ALA A 269 -8.66 -33.44 1.46
N ASN A 270 -8.46 -34.11 0.32
CA ASN A 270 -9.41 -35.04 -0.31
C ASN A 270 -9.02 -36.52 -0.13
N GLN A 271 -8.11 -36.84 0.81
CA GLN A 271 -7.67 -38.22 1.07
C GLN A 271 -6.99 -38.90 -0.14
N VAL A 272 -6.35 -38.11 -1.01
CA VAL A 272 -5.58 -38.62 -2.14
C VAL A 272 -4.12 -38.81 -1.72
N PRO A 273 -3.54 -40.02 -1.87
CA PRO A 273 -2.11 -40.25 -1.62
C PRO A 273 -1.23 -39.34 -2.48
N VAL A 274 -0.12 -38.85 -1.94
CA VAL A 274 0.75 -37.90 -2.67
C VAL A 274 2.19 -38.38 -2.72
N LEU A 275 2.78 -38.34 -3.92
CA LEU A 275 4.21 -38.50 -4.16
C LEU A 275 4.82 -37.14 -4.51
N ILE A 276 5.78 -36.68 -3.70
CA ILE A 276 6.49 -35.41 -3.90
C ILE A 276 7.99 -35.63 -4.09
N SER A 277 8.65 -34.64 -4.69
CA SER A 277 10.11 -34.54 -4.62
C SER A 277 10.56 -34.13 -3.21
N ARG A 278 11.86 -34.27 -2.92
CA ARG A 278 12.50 -33.78 -1.68
C ARG A 278 12.62 -32.24 -1.62
N ASP A 279 11.77 -31.50 -2.35
CA ASP A 279 11.69 -30.04 -2.24
C ASP A 279 11.26 -29.63 -0.82
N PRO A 280 11.96 -28.68 -0.16
CA PRO A 280 11.63 -28.30 1.22
C PRO A 280 10.22 -27.71 1.40
N ALA A 281 9.69 -26.98 0.42
CA ALA A 281 8.35 -26.40 0.51
C ALA A 281 7.27 -27.46 0.33
N LEU A 282 7.48 -28.43 -0.57
CA LEU A 282 6.57 -29.58 -0.72
C LEU A 282 6.51 -30.42 0.55
N GLN A 283 7.66 -30.71 1.18
CA GLN A 283 7.73 -31.46 2.43
C GLN A 283 6.99 -30.73 3.57
N GLU A 284 7.17 -29.41 3.66
CA GLU A 284 6.46 -28.57 4.64
C GLU A 284 4.94 -28.59 4.44
N THR A 285 4.49 -28.50 3.20
CA THR A 285 3.06 -28.54 2.84
C THR A 285 2.45 -29.91 3.13
N ALA A 286 3.14 -30.99 2.77
CA ALA A 286 2.70 -32.35 3.03
C ALA A 286 2.64 -32.69 4.53
N ALA A 287 3.44 -32.01 5.36
CA ALA A 287 3.47 -32.19 6.82
C ALA A 287 3.67 -33.66 7.25
N GLY A 288 4.48 -34.41 6.51
CA GLY A 288 4.77 -35.82 6.76
C GLY A 288 3.75 -36.82 6.19
N HIS A 289 2.71 -36.36 5.49
CA HIS A 289 1.64 -37.22 4.94
C HIS A 289 1.84 -37.59 3.46
N ALA A 290 3.05 -37.46 2.91
CA ALA A 290 3.35 -37.76 1.52
C ALA A 290 4.58 -38.68 1.39
N LEU A 291 4.57 -39.53 0.37
CA LEU A 291 5.76 -40.26 -0.07
C LEU A 291 6.76 -39.28 -0.71
N THR A 292 8.05 -39.48 -0.45
CA THR A 292 9.11 -38.63 -1.01
C THR A 292 10.02 -39.42 -1.93
N THR A 293 10.38 -38.85 -3.07
CA THR A 293 11.29 -39.48 -4.05
C THR A 293 12.35 -38.51 -4.55
N ASP A 294 13.41 -39.07 -5.14
CA ASP A 294 14.40 -38.28 -5.89
C ASP A 294 13.84 -37.89 -7.26
N ALA A 295 13.67 -36.58 -7.48
CA ALA A 295 13.15 -36.02 -8.72
C ALA A 295 14.03 -36.30 -9.95
N SER A 296 15.30 -36.64 -9.77
CA SER A 296 16.25 -36.90 -10.86
C SER A 296 16.20 -38.32 -11.41
N ALA A 297 15.52 -39.25 -10.72
CA ALA A 297 15.58 -40.69 -11.00
C ALA A 297 14.21 -41.26 -11.43
N PRO A 298 13.91 -41.35 -12.74
CA PRO A 298 12.63 -41.87 -13.24
C PRO A 298 12.22 -43.24 -12.68
N ALA A 299 13.18 -44.14 -12.44
CA ALA A 299 12.88 -45.45 -11.85
C ALA A 299 12.41 -45.35 -10.38
N GLN A 300 12.94 -44.40 -9.59
CA GLN A 300 12.47 -44.17 -8.22
C GLN A 300 11.10 -43.49 -8.20
N ILE A 301 10.86 -42.58 -9.15
CA ILE A 301 9.54 -41.95 -9.32
C ILE A 301 8.52 -43.04 -9.70
N ALA A 302 8.85 -43.95 -10.62
CA ALA A 302 7.96 -45.02 -11.06
C ALA A 302 7.56 -45.96 -9.91
N ARG A 303 8.53 -46.35 -9.06
CA ARG A 303 8.26 -47.14 -7.85
C ARG A 303 7.32 -46.40 -6.91
N GLY A 304 7.64 -45.15 -6.58
CA GLY A 304 6.78 -44.33 -5.71
C GLY A 304 5.38 -44.11 -6.28
N MET A 305 5.22 -44.02 -7.61
CA MET A 305 3.91 -43.94 -8.25
C MET A 305 3.11 -45.23 -8.07
N GLY A 306 3.75 -46.40 -8.15
CA GLY A 306 3.13 -47.68 -7.83
C GLY A 306 2.73 -47.77 -6.36
N ASP A 307 3.63 -47.36 -5.45
CA ASP A 307 3.36 -47.36 -4.00
C ASP A 307 2.15 -46.49 -3.62
N LEU A 308 1.86 -45.40 -4.35
CA LEU A 308 0.65 -44.60 -4.12
C LEU A 308 -0.64 -45.40 -4.29
N LEU A 309 -0.67 -46.31 -5.26
CA LEU A 309 -1.87 -47.08 -5.60
C LEU A 309 -2.22 -48.12 -4.53
N GLU A 310 -1.25 -48.47 -3.69
CA GLU A 310 -1.41 -49.42 -2.59
C GLU A 310 -1.89 -48.73 -1.30
N ILE A 311 -1.95 -47.38 -1.25
CA ILE A 311 -2.36 -46.63 -0.06
C ILE A 311 -3.90 -46.43 -0.08
N PRO A 312 -4.66 -47.05 0.85
CA PRO A 312 -6.09 -46.84 0.93
C PRO A 312 -6.42 -45.41 1.40
N ALA A 313 -7.41 -44.77 0.76
CA ALA A 313 -7.87 -43.42 1.13
C ALA A 313 -8.28 -43.31 2.63
N ALA A 314 -8.77 -44.40 3.22
CA ALA A 314 -9.15 -44.46 4.63
C ALA A 314 -7.97 -44.15 5.58
N GLU A 315 -6.75 -44.53 5.22
CA GLU A 315 -5.54 -44.25 6.02
C GLU A 315 -5.20 -42.75 6.05
N LEU A 316 -5.66 -42.00 5.05
CA LEU A 316 -5.42 -40.56 4.93
C LEU A 316 -6.49 -39.71 5.62
N ALA A 317 -7.46 -40.31 6.31
CA ALA A 317 -8.49 -39.56 7.04
C ALA A 317 -7.89 -38.61 8.10
N GLY A 318 -6.81 -39.01 8.77
CA GLY A 318 -6.06 -38.17 9.70
C GLY A 318 -5.36 -37.00 9.00
N ALA A 319 -4.69 -37.27 7.87
CA ALA A 319 -4.03 -36.27 7.03
C ALA A 319 -5.03 -35.22 6.52
N ALA A 320 -6.19 -35.65 6.03
CA ALA A 320 -7.24 -34.76 5.53
C ALA A 320 -7.77 -33.82 6.62
N ARG A 321 -8.06 -34.34 7.82
CA ARG A 321 -8.45 -33.49 8.96
C ARG A 321 -7.36 -32.49 9.33
N HIS A 322 -6.10 -32.92 9.32
CA HIS A 322 -4.97 -32.03 9.58
C HIS A 322 -4.89 -30.91 8.54
N MET A 323 -4.97 -31.21 7.25
CA MET A 323 -4.90 -30.20 6.18
C MET A 323 -6.06 -29.22 6.24
N ARG A 324 -7.30 -29.70 6.39
CA ARG A 324 -8.49 -28.83 6.48
C ARG A 324 -8.44 -27.90 7.69
N ARG A 325 -7.87 -28.36 8.82
CA ARG A 325 -7.64 -27.51 10.00
C ARG A 325 -6.50 -26.52 9.80
N ARG A 326 -5.38 -26.96 9.21
CA ARG A 326 -4.20 -26.11 8.97
C ARG A 326 -4.50 -24.99 7.98
N PHE A 327 -5.34 -25.25 6.98
CA PHE A 327 -5.71 -24.32 5.92
C PHE A 327 -7.19 -23.94 6.02
N SER A 328 -7.58 -23.46 7.21
CA SER A 328 -8.96 -23.06 7.51
C SER A 328 -9.16 -21.54 7.41
N PRO A 329 -10.41 -21.06 7.28
CA PRO A 329 -10.73 -19.63 7.34
C PRO A 329 -10.22 -18.94 8.63
N GLU A 330 -10.25 -19.63 9.77
CA GLU A 330 -9.79 -19.08 11.06
C GLU A 330 -8.28 -18.83 11.07
N THR A 331 -7.51 -19.76 10.49
CA THR A 331 -6.05 -19.62 10.38
C THR A 331 -5.70 -18.47 9.44
N ARG A 332 -6.35 -18.42 8.27
CA ARG A 332 -6.22 -17.31 7.31
C ARG A 332 -6.50 -15.97 7.99
N ASP A 333 -7.61 -15.87 8.70
CA ASP A 333 -8.04 -14.63 9.35
C ASP A 333 -7.06 -14.16 10.44
N THR A 334 -6.47 -15.11 11.17
CA THR A 334 -5.42 -14.83 12.16
C THR A 334 -4.16 -14.27 11.49
N ASP A 335 -3.70 -14.90 10.41
CA ASP A 335 -2.55 -14.41 9.64
C ASP A 335 -2.81 -13.03 9.04
N MET A 336 -4.03 -12.80 8.54
CA MET A 336 -4.46 -11.49 8.02
C MET A 336 -4.40 -10.39 9.08
N LEU A 337 -4.81 -10.67 10.32
CA LEU A 337 -4.67 -9.71 11.42
C LEU A 337 -3.20 -9.39 11.72
N ARG A 338 -2.32 -10.38 11.64
CA ARG A 338 -0.87 -10.19 11.82
C ARG A 338 -0.29 -9.31 10.73
N ILE A 339 -0.59 -9.59 9.46
CA ILE A 339 -0.14 -8.80 8.30
C ILE A 339 -0.60 -7.35 8.43
N THR A 340 -1.89 -7.17 8.63
CA THR A 340 -2.49 -5.82 8.66
C THR A 340 -2.05 -5.02 9.88
N ARG A 341 -1.74 -5.66 11.01
CA ARG A 341 -1.11 -5.00 12.17
C ARG A 341 0.30 -4.52 11.83
N SER A 342 1.11 -5.34 11.15
CA SER A 342 2.46 -4.96 10.72
C SER A 342 2.48 -3.85 9.68
N LEU A 343 1.41 -3.70 8.89
CA LEU A 343 1.26 -2.62 7.90
C LEU A 343 0.83 -1.29 8.47
N ARG A 344 0.33 -1.24 9.71
CA ARG A 344 -0.04 0.04 10.32
C ARG A 344 1.21 0.91 10.43
N SER A 345 1.15 2.10 9.85
CA SER A 345 2.14 3.15 10.09
C SER A 345 2.33 3.34 11.61
N PRO A 346 3.54 3.75 12.07
CA PRO A 346 3.66 4.36 13.39
C PRO A 346 2.54 5.40 13.52
N ARG A 347 1.84 5.36 14.66
CA ARG A 347 0.73 6.28 14.93
C ARG A 347 1.18 7.71 14.62
N PRO A 348 0.29 8.58 14.11
CA PRO A 348 0.66 9.96 13.85
C PRO A 348 1.33 10.55 15.09
N LEU A 349 2.51 11.15 14.90
CA LEU A 349 3.15 11.95 15.93
C LEU A 349 2.22 13.11 16.23
N PHE A 350 1.43 12.98 17.30
CA PHE A 350 0.78 14.10 17.91
C PHE A 350 1.85 15.01 18.50
N LEU A 351 1.52 16.29 18.61
CA LEU A 351 2.36 17.29 19.24
C LEU A 351 2.71 16.93 20.71
N HIS A 352 1.89 16.07 21.35
CA HIS A 352 2.19 15.44 22.63
C HIS A 352 2.71 14.02 22.41
N GLY A 353 3.95 13.78 22.79
CA GLY A 353 4.70 12.56 22.48
C GLY A 353 4.28 11.27 23.21
N GLU A 354 3.04 11.11 23.70
CA GLU A 354 2.64 9.88 24.40
C GLU A 354 1.39 9.20 23.80
N PRO A 355 1.45 7.90 23.46
CA PRO A 355 0.41 7.20 22.73
C PRO A 355 -0.45 6.30 23.63
N GLU A 356 -1.42 6.83 24.37
CA GLU A 356 -2.48 6.00 24.95
C GLU A 356 -3.84 6.29 24.34
N ARG A 357 -4.45 5.23 23.79
CA ARG A 357 -5.74 5.21 23.09
C ARG A 357 -6.94 5.61 23.98
N ASN A 358 -6.68 5.96 25.25
CA ASN A 358 -7.65 6.16 26.33
C ASN A 358 -7.45 7.44 27.17
N ARG A 359 -6.51 8.33 26.84
CA ARG A 359 -6.53 9.67 27.44
C ARG A 359 -7.33 10.60 26.54
N GLU A 360 -8.57 10.87 26.93
CA GLU A 360 -9.29 12.05 26.42
C GLU A 360 -8.35 13.25 26.55
N THR A 361 -7.97 13.84 25.42
CA THR A 361 -7.17 15.06 25.47
C THR A 361 -8.04 16.10 26.14
N SER A 362 -7.63 16.59 27.31
CA SER A 362 -8.40 17.62 28.01
C SER A 362 -8.61 18.83 27.09
N PRO A 363 -9.82 19.41 27.03
CA PRO A 363 -10.09 20.62 26.25
C PRO A 363 -9.05 21.74 26.48
N ASN A 364 -8.55 21.89 27.71
CA ASN A 364 -7.55 22.88 28.06
C ASN A 364 -6.19 22.60 27.40
N VAL A 365 -5.78 21.32 27.35
CA VAL A 365 -4.55 20.91 26.67
C VAL A 365 -4.67 21.16 25.17
N ALA A 366 -5.83 20.85 24.56
CA ALA A 366 -6.05 21.11 23.14
C ALA A 366 -6.01 22.61 22.78
N LEU A 367 -6.61 23.46 23.63
CA LEU A 367 -6.55 24.92 23.50
C LEU A 367 -5.12 25.45 23.61
N LEU A 368 -4.40 25.08 24.68
CA LEU A 368 -3.01 25.49 24.89
C LEU A 368 -2.10 25.03 23.76
N SER A 369 -2.32 23.82 23.23
CA SER A 369 -1.53 23.29 22.11
C SER A 369 -1.70 24.11 20.84
N GLY A 370 -2.93 24.52 20.52
CA GLY A 370 -3.19 25.36 19.35
C GLY A 370 -2.54 26.74 19.48
N ILE A 371 -2.56 27.32 20.67
CA ILE A 371 -1.93 28.63 20.96
C ILE A 371 -0.40 28.51 20.92
N ALA A 372 0.18 27.53 21.62
CA ALA A 372 1.62 27.28 21.65
C ALA A 372 2.18 26.96 20.25
N TYR A 373 1.42 26.24 19.42
CA TYR A 373 1.83 25.97 18.05
C TYR A 373 1.88 27.24 17.20
N ALA A 374 0.93 28.16 17.35
CA ALA A 374 0.96 29.45 16.66
C ALA A 374 2.15 30.32 17.10
N ASP A 375 2.47 30.28 18.40
CA ASP A 375 3.60 30.99 19.01
C ASP A 375 4.96 30.57 18.42
N VAL A 376 5.15 29.28 18.06
CA VAL A 376 6.39 28.81 17.42
C VAL A 376 6.74 29.59 16.15
N PHE A 377 5.73 30.09 15.43
CA PHE A 377 5.92 30.91 14.22
C PHE A 377 5.89 32.41 14.49
N GLY A 378 5.91 32.82 15.77
CA GLY A 378 5.76 34.21 16.20
C GLY A 378 4.42 34.82 15.78
N SER A 379 3.40 33.98 15.54
CA SER A 379 2.08 34.41 15.07
C SER A 379 1.04 34.20 16.17
N GLY A 380 0.18 35.19 16.39
CA GLY A 380 -1.00 34.99 17.24
C GLY A 380 -2.05 34.10 16.56
N ILE A 381 -3.03 33.64 17.32
CA ILE A 381 -4.14 32.82 16.81
C ILE A 381 -5.49 33.43 17.15
N THR A 382 -6.40 33.53 16.18
CA THR A 382 -7.78 33.97 16.44
C THR A 382 -8.61 32.82 17.03
N PRO A 383 -9.63 33.10 17.86
CA PRO A 383 -10.53 32.07 18.40
C PRO A 383 -11.14 31.18 17.32
N ALA A 384 -11.54 31.75 16.18
CA ALA A 384 -12.06 30.98 15.05
C ALA A 384 -11.00 30.04 14.41
N LYS A 385 -9.74 30.48 14.32
CA LYS A 385 -8.64 29.65 13.82
C LYS A 385 -8.31 28.53 14.83
N LEU A 386 -8.27 28.88 16.11
CA LEU A 386 -8.02 27.96 17.22
C LEU A 386 -9.08 26.87 17.33
N HIS A 387 -10.38 27.24 17.28
CA HIS A 387 -11.50 26.29 17.30
C HIS A 387 -11.37 25.24 16.19
N ARG A 388 -11.05 25.68 14.97
CA ARG A 388 -10.89 24.77 13.81
C ARG A 388 -9.65 23.89 13.89
N SER A 389 -8.62 24.28 14.64
CA SER A 389 -7.38 23.51 14.82
C SER A 389 -7.27 22.84 16.18
N LEU A 390 -8.37 22.66 16.91
CA LEU A 390 -8.36 21.86 18.14
C LEU A 390 -7.98 20.43 17.83
N SER A 391 -6.92 19.93 18.48
CA SER A 391 -6.41 18.60 18.24
C SER A 391 -7.08 17.57 19.16
N GLY A 392 -7.60 16.49 18.58
CA GLY A 392 -8.15 15.36 19.33
C GLY A 392 -9.47 15.61 20.10
N VAL A 393 -9.98 16.84 20.13
CA VAL A 393 -11.20 17.22 20.86
C VAL A 393 -12.19 17.90 19.95
N ARG A 394 -13.45 17.46 19.98
CA ARG A 394 -14.56 18.11 19.28
C ARG A 394 -15.38 18.95 20.26
N LEU A 395 -15.49 20.25 20.00
CA LEU A 395 -16.28 21.19 20.81
C LEU A 395 -17.25 21.98 19.92
N SER A 396 -18.47 22.20 20.41
CA SER A 396 -19.37 23.20 19.83
C SER A 396 -18.74 24.60 19.99
N LYS A 397 -19.20 25.58 19.21
CA LYS A 397 -18.70 26.97 19.32
C LYS A 397 -18.94 27.53 20.73
N THR A 398 -20.09 27.23 21.33
CA THR A 398 -20.45 27.67 22.69
C THR A 398 -19.54 27.05 23.74
N ALA A 399 -19.39 25.72 23.74
CA ALA A 399 -18.53 25.02 24.69
C ALA A 399 -17.04 25.40 24.52
N PHE A 400 -16.61 25.68 23.29
CA PHE A 400 -15.28 26.21 23.02
C PHE A 400 -15.06 27.58 23.67
N GLN A 401 -16.02 28.50 23.53
CA GLN A 401 -15.91 29.85 24.09
C GLN A 401 -15.85 29.80 25.62
N GLU A 402 -16.76 29.03 26.26
CA GLU A 402 -16.76 28.83 27.72
C GLU A 402 -15.41 28.30 28.23
N LYS A 403 -14.85 27.28 27.56
CA LYS A 403 -13.54 26.72 27.94
C LYS A 403 -12.40 27.68 27.69
N LEU A 404 -12.47 28.48 26.64
CA LEU A 404 -11.46 29.50 26.34
C LEU A 404 -11.49 30.60 27.41
N ASP A 405 -12.67 31.08 27.81
CA ASP A 405 -12.81 32.11 28.84
C ASP A 405 -12.30 31.62 30.20
N VAL A 406 -12.61 30.38 30.57
CA VAL A 406 -12.05 29.73 31.77
C VAL A 406 -10.53 29.58 31.67
N LEU A 407 -10.00 29.22 30.52
CA LEU A 407 -8.55 29.10 30.35
C LEU A 407 -7.86 30.46 30.50
N LEU A 408 -8.43 31.51 29.92
CA LEU A 408 -7.92 32.88 30.00
C LEU A 408 -7.93 33.42 31.44
N SER A 409 -8.94 33.10 32.24
CA SER A 409 -8.99 33.52 33.65
C SER A 409 -7.96 32.79 34.52
N LEU A 410 -7.62 31.54 34.18
CA LEU A 410 -6.64 30.72 34.90
C LEU A 410 -5.19 30.96 34.46
N ARG A 411 -4.96 31.63 33.33
CA ARG A 411 -3.65 31.75 32.68
C ARG A 411 -3.33 33.20 32.30
N PRO A 412 -2.80 34.00 33.23
CA PRO A 412 -2.44 35.41 32.97
C PRO A 412 -1.29 35.59 31.97
N ASP A 413 -0.58 34.51 31.63
CA ASP A 413 0.42 34.47 30.56
C ASP A 413 -0.18 34.37 29.14
N LEU A 414 -1.49 34.12 29.03
CA LEU A 414 -2.24 34.27 27.78
C LEU A 414 -2.73 35.70 27.64
N VAL A 415 -2.36 36.35 26.54
CA VAL A 415 -2.73 37.74 26.27
C VAL A 415 -3.70 37.79 25.10
N VAL A 416 -4.83 38.47 25.30
CA VAL A 416 -5.80 38.82 24.24
C VAL A 416 -5.52 40.25 23.81
N LYS A 417 -5.27 40.49 22.51
CA LYS A 417 -5.16 41.85 21.97
C LYS A 417 -6.54 42.42 21.60
N GLU A 418 -6.63 43.74 21.37
CA GLU A 418 -7.89 44.44 21.03
C GLU A 418 -8.64 43.87 19.81
N ASN A 419 -7.91 43.24 18.88
CA ASN A 419 -8.45 42.53 17.70
C ASN A 419 -8.91 41.09 18.00
N GLY A 420 -8.88 40.65 19.26
CA GLY A 420 -9.28 39.31 19.71
C GLY A 420 -8.25 38.21 19.46
N VAL A 421 -7.00 38.56 19.13
CA VAL A 421 -5.94 37.57 18.84
C VAL A 421 -5.23 37.14 20.12
N LEU A 422 -5.01 35.82 20.25
CA LEU A 422 -4.41 35.16 21.40
C LEU A 422 -2.90 34.98 21.22
N PHE A 423 -2.13 35.30 22.26
CA PHE A 423 -0.67 35.14 22.33
C PHE A 423 -0.23 34.47 23.64
N LEU A 424 0.95 33.86 23.63
CA LEU A 424 1.57 33.21 24.78
C LEU A 424 2.84 34.01 25.22
N GLY A 425 2.85 34.57 26.44
CA GLY A 425 4.06 35.14 27.06
C GLY A 425 4.67 36.41 26.43
N GLU A 426 6.01 36.48 26.40
CA GLU A 426 6.89 37.65 26.13
C GLU A 426 6.74 38.30 24.74
N HIS A 427 5.92 37.76 23.84
CA HIS A 427 5.61 38.38 22.55
C HIS A 427 4.60 39.56 22.65
N ARG A 428 4.46 40.16 23.85
CA ARG A 428 3.65 41.36 24.13
C ARG A 428 3.89 42.49 23.11
N GLY A 429 5.14 42.68 22.68
CA GLY A 429 5.56 43.75 21.76
C GLY A 429 5.42 43.49 20.25
N ARG A 430 5.09 42.28 19.79
CA ARG A 430 4.86 42.05 18.35
C ARG A 430 3.41 42.33 18.01
N THR A 431 3.15 43.46 17.37
CA THR A 431 1.88 43.70 16.66
C THR A 431 1.63 42.53 15.71
N GLU A 432 0.38 42.12 15.54
CA GLU A 432 0.02 41.47 14.28
C GLU A 432 0.63 42.32 13.16
N SER A 433 1.27 41.71 12.16
CA SER A 433 1.43 42.44 10.89
C SER A 433 0.03 42.98 10.55
N PRO A 434 -0.15 44.31 10.53
CA PRO A 434 -1.46 44.92 10.63
C PRO A 434 -2.29 44.43 9.45
N ARG A 435 -3.35 43.66 9.75
CA ARG A 435 -4.27 43.04 8.80
C ARG A 435 -3.52 42.17 7.77
N TRP A 436 -3.60 40.84 7.91
CA TRP A 436 -3.34 39.92 6.78
C TRP A 436 -4.02 40.41 5.48
N ALA A 437 -5.20 41.02 5.56
CA ALA A 437 -5.88 41.64 4.42
C ALA A 437 -5.09 42.79 3.74
N GLN A 438 -4.35 43.62 4.48
CA GLN A 438 -3.51 44.68 3.92
C GLN A 438 -2.17 44.15 3.40
N SER A 439 -1.44 43.33 4.16
CA SER A 439 -0.15 42.78 3.70
C SER A 439 -0.31 41.76 2.56
N SER A 440 -1.42 40.99 2.54
CA SER A 440 -1.73 40.11 1.41
C SER A 440 -2.09 40.88 0.14
N GLU A 441 -2.69 42.07 0.25
CA GLU A 441 -2.97 42.92 -0.91
C GLU A 441 -1.69 43.48 -1.53
N VAL A 442 -0.73 43.88 -0.69
CA VAL A 442 0.61 44.32 -1.13
C VAL A 442 1.35 43.18 -1.84
N VAL A 443 1.40 42.00 -1.24
CA VAL A 443 2.03 40.81 -1.85
C VAL A 443 1.31 40.40 -3.14
N ARG A 444 -0.03 40.43 -3.15
CA ARG A 444 -0.85 40.14 -4.33
C ARG A 444 -0.56 41.12 -5.46
N ARG A 445 -0.48 42.43 -5.19
CA ARG A 445 -0.15 43.46 -6.19
C ARG A 445 1.27 43.28 -6.73
N ARG A 446 2.24 43.04 -5.85
CA ARG A 446 3.65 42.80 -6.22
C ARG A 446 3.80 41.61 -7.18
N HIS A 447 3.03 40.54 -6.98
CA HIS A 447 3.13 39.30 -7.76
C HIS A 447 1.99 39.12 -8.78
N ALA A 448 1.11 40.11 -8.98
CA ALA A 448 -0.11 39.97 -9.77
C ALA A 448 0.17 39.53 -11.22
N ARG A 449 1.18 40.11 -11.85
CA ARG A 449 1.59 39.76 -13.23
C ARG A 449 2.05 38.31 -13.32
N LEU A 450 2.90 37.86 -12.40
CA LEU A 450 3.41 36.49 -12.39
C LEU A 450 2.30 35.47 -12.09
N LEU A 451 1.46 35.74 -11.09
CA LEU A 451 0.30 34.91 -10.77
C LEU A 451 -0.68 34.83 -11.95
N GLY A 452 -0.87 35.93 -12.68
CA GLY A 452 -1.64 35.98 -13.92
C GLY A 452 -1.07 35.09 -15.01
N VAL A 453 0.24 35.18 -15.28
CA VAL A 453 0.94 34.35 -16.27
C VAL A 453 0.89 32.86 -15.89
N LEU A 454 1.03 32.52 -14.60
CA LEU A 454 0.86 31.15 -14.13
C LEU A 454 -0.56 30.63 -14.42
N MET A 455 -1.58 31.40 -14.05
CA MET A 455 -2.98 31.04 -14.25
C MET A 455 -3.43 31.00 -15.71
N ALA A 456 -2.80 31.77 -16.59
CA ALA A 456 -3.11 31.78 -18.03
C ALA A 456 -2.80 30.43 -18.71
N SER A 457 -1.83 29.66 -18.18
CA SER A 457 -1.41 28.40 -18.79
C SER A 457 -2.51 27.33 -18.82
N PRO A 458 -2.54 26.43 -19.83
CA PRO A 458 -3.47 25.29 -19.87
C PRO A 458 -3.12 24.18 -18.88
N TRP A 459 -1.97 24.28 -18.20
CA TRP A 459 -1.47 23.30 -17.24
C TRP A 459 -1.82 23.65 -15.80
N VAL A 460 -2.09 24.92 -15.48
CA VAL A 460 -2.47 25.37 -14.13
C VAL A 460 -3.98 25.61 -14.07
N ARG A 461 -4.61 25.01 -13.06
CA ARG A 461 -6.05 25.09 -12.73
C ARG A 461 -6.31 25.86 -11.44
N GLY A 462 -5.32 25.96 -10.56
CA GLY A 462 -5.48 26.64 -9.29
C GLY A 462 -4.19 27.04 -8.64
N LEU A 463 -4.25 28.10 -7.83
CA LEU A 463 -3.16 28.59 -6.99
C LEU A 463 -3.68 28.84 -5.57
N TYR A 464 -2.91 28.39 -4.60
CA TYR A 464 -3.11 28.64 -3.18
C TYR A 464 -1.81 29.16 -2.57
N TYR A 465 -1.92 30.10 -1.63
CA TYR A 465 -0.80 30.40 -0.74
C TYR A 465 -0.63 29.24 0.25
N SER A 466 0.62 28.83 0.46
CA SER A 466 1.04 27.77 1.39
C SER A 466 2.06 28.31 2.39
N GLY A 467 2.51 27.47 3.34
CA GLY A 467 3.65 27.78 4.21
C GLY A 467 3.53 29.08 5.01
N GLY A 468 4.65 29.81 5.12
CA GLY A 468 4.73 31.09 5.82
C GLY A 468 3.87 32.15 5.18
N THR A 469 3.77 32.13 3.84
CA THR A 469 2.88 33.02 3.09
C THR A 469 1.42 32.83 3.52
N ALA A 470 0.91 31.61 3.72
CA ALA A 470 -0.50 31.41 4.14
C ALA A 470 -0.83 31.92 5.56
N HIS A 471 0.19 32.10 6.40
CA HIS A 471 0.05 32.47 7.81
C HIS A 471 0.36 33.94 8.10
N GLY A 472 0.89 34.70 7.12
CA GLY A 472 1.20 36.12 7.29
C GLY A 472 2.52 36.41 8.01
N SER A 473 3.30 35.37 8.30
CA SER A 473 4.60 35.51 8.97
C SER A 473 5.64 36.02 7.98
N GLY A 474 6.17 37.23 8.21
CA GLY A 474 7.33 37.75 7.47
C GLY A 474 7.08 38.21 6.03
N LEU A 475 5.85 38.59 5.66
CA LEU A 475 5.51 39.05 4.30
C LEU A 475 6.36 40.25 3.82
N ASP A 476 6.79 41.11 4.75
CA ASP A 476 7.62 42.28 4.44
C ASP A 476 9.12 41.94 4.30
N ALA A 477 9.54 40.76 4.78
CA ALA A 477 10.94 40.32 4.84
C ALA A 477 11.25 39.08 3.98
N GLN A 478 10.23 38.36 3.46
CA GLN A 478 10.42 37.16 2.64
C GLN A 478 10.50 37.50 1.14
N PRO A 479 11.59 37.12 0.45
CA PRO A 479 11.72 37.31 -1.00
C PRO A 479 10.96 36.27 -1.84
N ASP A 480 10.57 35.14 -1.23
CA ASP A 480 10.02 33.97 -1.93
C ASP A 480 8.51 33.81 -1.68
N LEU A 481 7.76 33.50 -2.74
CA LEU A 481 6.32 33.25 -2.68
C LEU A 481 6.02 31.74 -2.57
N ASP A 482 5.51 31.30 -1.41
CA ASP A 482 5.14 29.90 -1.16
C ASP A 482 3.78 29.56 -1.80
N LEU A 483 3.81 28.79 -2.88
CA LEU A 483 2.61 28.37 -3.60
C LEU A 483 2.34 26.87 -3.50
N LEU A 484 1.05 26.54 -3.43
CA LEU A 484 0.51 25.26 -3.84
C LEU A 484 -0.21 25.45 -5.17
N VAL A 485 0.16 24.64 -6.16
CA VAL A 485 -0.35 24.71 -7.52
C VAL A 485 -1.23 23.50 -7.79
N ILE A 486 -2.45 23.73 -8.26
CA ILE A 486 -3.29 22.68 -8.83
C ILE A 486 -3.06 22.66 -10.33
N ALA A 487 -2.50 21.56 -10.82
CA ALA A 487 -2.28 21.31 -12.23
C ALA A 487 -3.50 20.66 -12.89
N ALA A 488 -3.65 20.80 -14.20
CA ALA A 488 -4.65 20.04 -14.96
C ALA A 488 -4.35 18.52 -14.88
N PRO A 489 -5.36 17.65 -15.06
CA PRO A 489 -5.21 16.21 -14.96
C PRO A 489 -4.03 15.67 -15.80
N GLY A 490 -3.14 14.90 -15.16
CA GLY A 490 -1.96 14.29 -15.81
C GLY A 490 -0.91 15.28 -16.34
N ARG A 491 -0.88 16.54 -15.85
CA ARG A 491 0.00 17.61 -16.33
C ARG A 491 0.88 18.23 -15.23
N ALA A 492 1.11 17.52 -14.12
CA ALA A 492 1.86 18.05 -12.98
C ALA A 492 3.29 18.46 -13.34
N TRP A 493 4.00 17.67 -14.15
CA TRP A 493 5.37 17.98 -14.59
C TRP A 493 5.42 19.14 -15.58
N LEU A 494 4.41 19.28 -16.44
CA LEU A 494 4.27 20.44 -17.31
C LEU A 494 3.99 21.72 -16.51
N ALA A 495 3.13 21.64 -15.49
CA ALA A 495 2.89 22.75 -14.57
C ALA A 495 4.16 23.11 -13.78
N TRP A 496 4.95 22.13 -13.34
CA TRP A 496 6.24 22.36 -12.70
C TRP A 496 7.23 23.08 -13.61
N ALA A 497 7.40 22.60 -14.85
CA ALA A 497 8.27 23.23 -15.83
C ALA A 497 7.82 24.67 -16.11
N TRP A 498 6.50 24.90 -16.18
CA TRP A 498 5.92 26.23 -16.35
C TRP A 498 6.20 27.15 -15.16
N VAL A 499 6.02 26.68 -13.93
CA VAL A 499 6.34 27.45 -12.71
C VAL A 499 7.82 27.82 -12.70
N ARG A 500 8.71 26.88 -13.04
CA ARG A 500 10.15 27.14 -13.14
C ARG A 500 10.47 28.19 -14.18
N LEU A 501 9.90 28.09 -15.38
CA LEU A 501 10.10 29.06 -16.44
C LEU A 501 9.64 30.46 -16.02
N VAL A 502 8.43 30.58 -15.47
CA VAL A 502 7.90 31.87 -15.00
C VAL A 502 8.74 32.44 -13.86
N SER A 503 9.23 31.60 -12.95
CA SER A 503 10.12 32.04 -11.87
C SER A 503 11.48 32.53 -12.39
N LEU A 504 12.01 31.95 -13.47
CA LEU A 504 13.26 32.41 -14.10
C LEU A 504 13.07 33.77 -14.77
N LEU A 505 11.90 34.01 -15.37
CA LEU A 505 11.55 35.27 -16.03
C LEU A 505 11.16 36.39 -15.05
N GLY A 506 10.89 36.08 -13.78
CA GLY A 506 10.35 37.00 -12.77
C GLY A 506 11.34 37.98 -12.11
N GLY A 507 12.63 37.92 -12.46
CA GLY A 507 13.68 38.76 -11.88
C GLY A 507 14.06 38.42 -10.42
N PRO A 508 15.09 39.09 -9.84
CA PRO A 508 15.68 38.71 -8.55
C PRO A 508 14.75 38.88 -7.33
N ASN A 509 13.73 39.74 -7.43
CA ASN A 509 12.81 40.08 -6.34
C ASN A 509 11.45 39.36 -6.40
N SER A 510 11.30 38.34 -7.26
CA SER A 510 10.03 37.64 -7.49
C SER A 510 10.22 36.13 -7.64
N ARG A 511 10.90 35.51 -6.67
CA ARG A 511 11.13 34.06 -6.67
C ARG A 511 9.85 33.33 -6.26
N ILE A 512 9.42 32.37 -7.08
CA ILE A 512 8.25 31.55 -6.82
C ILE A 512 8.71 30.17 -6.36
N CYS A 513 8.32 29.81 -5.14
CA CYS A 513 8.57 28.49 -4.57
C CYS A 513 7.27 27.69 -4.55
N ALA A 514 7.10 26.77 -5.50
CA ALA A 514 5.97 25.84 -5.48
C ALA A 514 6.25 24.70 -4.49
N ASN A 515 5.73 24.82 -3.26
CA ASN A 515 5.85 23.80 -2.23
C ASN A 515 5.16 22.49 -2.63
N TYR A 516 4.02 22.61 -3.30
CA TYR A 516 3.24 21.48 -3.79
C TYR A 516 2.72 21.76 -5.20
N ILE A 517 2.79 20.77 -6.08
CA ILE A 517 2.12 20.78 -7.37
C ILE A 517 1.31 19.50 -7.44
N LEU A 518 -0.01 19.60 -7.47
CA LEU A 518 -0.94 18.47 -7.42
C LEU A 518 -1.86 18.53 -8.63
N ALA A 519 -2.03 17.43 -9.35
CA ALA A 519 -3.02 17.35 -10.42
C ALA A 519 -4.43 17.46 -9.84
N GLU A 520 -5.34 18.03 -10.61
CA GLU A 520 -6.73 18.29 -10.23
C GLU A 520 -7.48 17.02 -9.81
N ASN A 521 -7.12 15.89 -10.41
CA ASN A 521 -7.64 14.56 -10.10
C ASN A 521 -6.81 13.81 -9.03
N ALA A 522 -5.76 14.43 -8.48
CA ALA A 522 -4.79 13.83 -7.58
C ALA A 522 -4.46 14.72 -6.36
N GLN A 523 -5.46 15.43 -5.83
CA GLN A 523 -5.22 16.49 -4.84
C GLN A 523 -5.02 15.99 -3.40
N GLU A 524 -5.22 14.69 -3.13
CA GLU A 524 -4.91 14.15 -1.80
C GLU A 524 -3.41 14.11 -1.55
N VAL A 525 -3.01 14.65 -0.41
CA VAL A 525 -1.67 14.56 0.19
C VAL A 525 -1.61 13.38 1.15
N HIS A 526 -1.27 12.21 0.62
CA HIS A 526 -1.36 10.94 1.36
C HIS A 526 0.00 10.41 1.86
N TRP A 527 1.11 10.83 1.25
CA TRP A 527 2.48 10.42 1.64
C TRP A 527 2.98 11.09 2.91
N GLN A 528 2.28 12.11 3.40
CA GLN A 528 2.63 12.86 4.60
C GLN A 528 1.37 13.21 5.40
N ARG A 529 0.79 12.21 6.04
CA ARG A 529 -0.33 12.37 6.98
C ARG A 529 0.17 12.62 8.40
N ASP A 530 0.79 13.77 8.61
CA ASP A 530 1.24 14.23 9.92
C ASP A 530 0.52 15.52 10.34
N TYR A 531 0.65 15.89 11.62
CA TYR A 531 0.00 17.09 12.17
C TYR A 531 0.38 18.37 11.39
N TYR A 532 1.64 18.50 10.98
CA TYR A 532 2.16 19.68 10.28
C TYR A 532 1.51 19.86 8.92
N THR A 533 1.48 18.79 8.12
CA THR A 533 0.82 18.80 6.82
C THR A 533 -0.68 19.00 6.97
N ALA A 534 -1.31 18.37 7.96
CA ALA A 534 -2.73 18.59 8.25
C ALA A 534 -3.01 20.08 8.50
N PHE A 535 -2.18 20.73 9.33
CA PHE A 535 -2.33 22.15 9.67
C PHE A 535 -2.10 23.07 8.46
N GLN A 536 -1.08 22.81 7.64
CA GLN A 536 -0.83 23.57 6.40
C GLN A 536 -2.02 23.51 5.44
N LEU A 537 -2.54 22.30 5.20
CA LEU A 537 -3.69 22.08 4.32
C LEU A 537 -4.98 22.71 4.88
N LEU A 538 -5.16 22.66 6.20
CA LEU A 538 -6.31 23.25 6.90
C LEU A 538 -6.40 24.76 6.69
N PHE A 539 -5.27 25.46 6.56
CA PHE A 539 -5.20 26.93 6.50
C PHE A 539 -4.75 27.52 5.16
N LEU A 540 -4.67 26.71 4.09
CA LEU A 540 -4.46 27.21 2.72
C LEU A 540 -5.37 28.39 2.35
N ARG A 541 -4.81 29.41 1.70
CA ARG A 541 -5.56 30.58 1.22
C ARG A 541 -5.67 30.52 -0.30
N LYS A 542 -6.90 30.58 -0.81
CA LYS A 542 -7.16 30.58 -2.27
C LYS A 542 -6.61 31.87 -2.89
N VAL A 543 -5.81 31.73 -3.94
CA VAL A 543 -5.38 32.85 -4.80
C VAL A 543 -6.33 32.96 -5.99
N SER A 544 -6.40 31.90 -6.80
CA SER A 544 -7.25 31.84 -8.00
C SER A 544 -7.56 30.39 -8.37
N LEU A 545 -8.75 30.13 -8.89
CA LEU A 545 -9.19 28.81 -9.37
C LEU A 545 -9.96 28.98 -10.68
N LYS A 546 -9.67 28.14 -11.66
CA LYS A 546 -10.49 28.06 -12.88
C LYS A 546 -11.85 27.41 -12.58
N PRO A 547 -12.90 27.73 -13.36
CA PRO A 547 -14.18 27.02 -13.28
C PRO A 547 -13.99 25.50 -13.35
N GLY A 548 -14.74 24.75 -12.54
CA GLY A 548 -14.65 23.28 -12.44
C GLY A 548 -13.55 22.74 -11.52
N CYS A 549 -12.55 23.55 -11.16
CA CYS A 549 -11.45 23.11 -10.29
C CYS A 549 -11.93 22.80 -8.86
N THR A 550 -11.73 21.55 -8.43
CA THR A 550 -12.10 21.13 -7.06
C THR A 550 -11.12 21.67 -6.02
N HIS A 551 -11.62 21.97 -4.83
CA HIS A 551 -10.80 22.49 -3.74
C HIS A 551 -10.05 21.36 -3.04
N ILE A 552 -8.72 21.50 -2.90
CA ILE A 552 -7.82 20.51 -2.26
C ILE A 552 -8.29 19.98 -0.91
N ARG A 553 -8.94 20.85 -0.11
CA ARG A 553 -9.47 20.49 1.20
C ARG A 553 -10.52 19.36 1.14
N ARG A 554 -11.30 19.25 0.05
CA ARG A 554 -12.30 18.19 -0.12
C ARG A 554 -11.65 16.81 -0.30
N HIS A 555 -10.44 16.75 -0.84
CA HIS A 555 -9.70 15.50 -1.09
C HIS A 555 -8.85 15.02 0.09
N ASN A 556 -8.75 15.81 1.18
CA ASN A 556 -7.87 15.54 2.32
C ASN A 556 -8.66 15.34 3.61
N ARG A 557 -9.64 14.42 3.60
CA ARG A 557 -10.51 14.18 4.76
C ARG A 557 -9.75 13.69 5.98
N TRP A 558 -8.62 13.01 5.82
CA TRP A 558 -7.75 12.57 6.91
C TRP A 558 -7.32 13.70 7.86
N ILE A 559 -7.38 14.97 7.44
CA ILE A 559 -7.16 16.13 8.30
C ILE A 559 -8.13 16.14 9.50
N THR A 560 -9.36 15.61 9.35
CA THR A 560 -10.33 15.53 10.46
C THR A 560 -9.90 14.59 11.56
N ASP A 561 -9.02 13.63 11.26
CA ASP A 561 -8.44 12.73 12.27
C ASP A 561 -7.52 13.51 13.24
N PHE A 562 -6.95 14.63 12.78
CA PHE A 562 -6.13 15.53 13.59
C PHE A 562 -6.97 16.67 14.20
N PHE A 563 -7.91 17.22 13.42
CA PHE A 563 -8.71 18.40 13.76
C PHE A 563 -10.21 18.13 13.60
N PRO A 564 -10.86 17.48 14.59
CA PRO A 564 -12.24 16.99 14.47
C PRO A 564 -13.32 18.07 14.42
N ASN A 565 -12.99 19.32 14.78
CA ASN A 565 -13.90 20.47 14.62
C ASN A 565 -14.07 20.92 13.18
N ASN A 566 -13.31 20.37 12.25
CA ASN A 566 -13.45 20.66 10.85
C ASN A 566 -14.31 19.59 10.16
N SER A 567 -15.37 20.01 9.47
CA SER A 567 -16.18 19.15 8.59
C SER A 567 -15.88 19.44 7.11
N TYR A 568 -15.77 18.38 6.31
CA TYR A 568 -15.63 18.47 4.85
C TYR A 568 -16.76 17.68 4.19
N ALA A 569 -17.30 18.22 3.09
CA ALA A 569 -18.15 17.46 2.18
C ALA A 569 -17.30 16.49 1.34
N GLU A 570 -17.90 15.37 0.93
CA GLU A 570 -17.22 14.39 0.07
C GLU A 570 -16.81 15.02 -1.26
N ALA A 571 -15.60 14.66 -1.72
CA ALA A 571 -15.16 15.00 -3.05
C ALA A 571 -15.87 14.06 -4.05
N PRO A 572 -16.41 14.59 -5.17
CA PRO A 572 -16.95 13.75 -6.22
C PRO A 572 -15.87 12.84 -6.81
N ALA A 573 -16.29 11.72 -7.39
CA ALA A 573 -15.43 10.77 -8.07
C ALA A 573 -14.55 11.48 -9.11
N THR A 574 -13.29 11.06 -9.21
CA THR A 574 -12.33 11.71 -10.09
C THR A 574 -12.55 11.34 -11.56
N PRO A 575 -12.54 12.33 -12.47
CA PRO A 575 -12.59 12.05 -13.90
C PRO A 575 -11.33 11.33 -14.37
N GLU A 576 -11.48 10.48 -15.39
CA GLU A 576 -10.36 9.76 -16.01
C GLU A 576 -9.33 10.72 -16.62
N VAL A 577 -8.06 10.31 -16.60
CA VAL A 577 -6.97 11.04 -17.27
C VAL A 577 -7.13 10.87 -18.78
N PRO A 578 -7.28 11.95 -19.57
CA PRO A 578 -7.32 11.85 -21.02
C PRO A 578 -6.03 11.23 -21.57
N ARG A 579 -6.16 10.29 -22.52
CA ARG A 579 -5.02 9.67 -23.22
C ARG A 579 -4.62 10.53 -24.42
N GLY A 580 -3.35 10.91 -24.53
CA GLY A 580 -2.87 11.71 -25.68
C GLY A 580 -1.36 11.96 -25.73
N LEU A 581 -0.92 12.71 -26.74
CA LEU A 581 0.49 13.08 -26.97
C LEU A 581 1.11 13.80 -25.77
N LEU A 582 0.36 14.72 -25.14
CA LEU A 582 0.80 15.48 -23.96
C LEU A 582 1.04 14.58 -22.74
N THR A 583 0.29 13.48 -22.61
CA THR A 583 0.50 12.49 -21.55
C THR A 583 1.83 11.76 -21.74
N ARG A 584 2.20 11.43 -22.99
CA ARG A 584 3.50 10.83 -23.31
C ARG A 584 4.65 11.80 -23.01
N LEU A 585 4.48 13.08 -23.34
CA LEU A 585 5.45 14.13 -23.01
C LEU A 585 5.62 14.31 -21.49
N ASN A 586 4.51 14.33 -20.73
CA ASN A 586 4.54 14.41 -19.27
C ASN A 586 5.33 13.26 -18.64
N LEU A 587 5.11 12.02 -19.11
CA LEU A 587 5.84 10.84 -18.63
C LEU A 587 7.32 10.87 -19.01
N ALA A 588 7.66 11.33 -20.22
CA ALA A 588 9.05 11.49 -20.64
C ALA A 588 9.78 12.52 -19.75
N LEU A 589 9.14 13.67 -19.48
CA LEU A 589 9.67 14.69 -18.58
C LEU A 589 9.84 14.17 -17.16
N GLN A 590 8.86 13.43 -16.63
CA GLN A 590 8.99 12.76 -15.32
C GLN A 590 10.22 11.85 -15.27
N PHE A 591 10.42 11.02 -16.30
CA PHE A 591 11.53 10.08 -16.34
C PHE A 591 12.88 10.80 -16.40
N VAL A 592 13.02 11.79 -17.29
CA VAL A 592 14.25 12.57 -17.46
C VAL A 592 14.55 13.38 -16.19
N ALA A 593 13.59 14.15 -15.70
CA ALA A 593 13.76 14.97 -14.51
C ALA A 593 14.05 14.11 -13.27
N GLY A 594 13.30 13.01 -13.08
CA GLY A 594 13.53 12.05 -12.00
C GLY A 594 14.92 11.41 -12.07
N TRP A 595 15.40 11.05 -13.26
CA TRP A 595 16.76 10.52 -13.45
C TRP A 595 17.83 11.56 -13.08
N PHE A 596 17.73 12.79 -13.58
CA PHE A 596 18.66 13.87 -13.24
C PHE A 596 18.69 14.17 -11.74
N TRP A 597 17.52 14.19 -11.10
CA TRP A 597 17.38 14.49 -9.68
C TRP A 597 17.97 13.39 -8.79
N ASN A 598 17.76 12.13 -9.17
CA ASN A 598 18.38 10.97 -8.52
C ASN A 598 19.91 10.96 -8.65
N ARG A 599 20.46 11.49 -9.75
CA ARG A 599 21.91 11.58 -10.01
C ARG A 599 22.58 12.75 -9.29
N ARG A 600 21.90 13.89 -9.14
CA ARG A 600 22.42 15.11 -8.48
C ARG A 600 22.42 15.05 -6.94
N GLY A 601 22.12 13.91 -6.35
CA GLY A 601 22.40 13.69 -4.94
C GLY A 601 21.51 14.48 -3.99
N LEU A 602 20.21 14.63 -4.27
CA LEU A 602 19.24 14.84 -3.19
C LEU A 602 19.04 13.51 -2.45
N ARG A 603 20.08 13.17 -1.68
CA ARG A 603 20.15 12.10 -0.67
C ARG A 603 19.39 12.51 0.59
N SER A 604 18.25 13.20 0.52
CA SER A 604 17.43 13.28 1.73
C SER A 604 16.70 11.95 1.86
N GLY A 605 17.29 11.02 2.61
CA GLY A 605 16.58 9.91 3.23
C GLY A 605 15.50 10.36 4.25
N GLU A 606 15.09 11.63 4.21
CA GLU A 606 14.08 12.24 5.06
C GLU A 606 12.71 12.17 4.36
N GLY A 607 11.70 11.67 5.08
CA GLY A 607 10.36 11.35 4.57
C GLY A 607 9.52 12.57 4.21
N GLY A 608 9.97 13.37 3.24
CA GLY A 608 9.35 14.64 2.87
C GLY A 608 9.28 14.94 1.37
N LEU A 609 9.96 14.22 0.49
CA LEU A 609 9.96 14.48 -0.96
C LEU A 609 9.10 13.45 -1.71
N LEU A 610 8.19 13.94 -2.57
CA LEU A 610 7.34 13.11 -3.43
C LEU A 610 7.40 13.59 -4.87
N TRP A 611 7.57 12.64 -5.79
CA TRP A 611 7.66 12.88 -7.23
C TRP A 611 6.93 11.76 -7.97
N ASP A 612 5.68 11.98 -8.36
CA ASP A 612 4.91 11.10 -9.24
C ASP A 612 4.33 11.89 -10.43
N ALA A 613 3.67 11.20 -11.37
CA ALA A 613 3.13 11.83 -12.59
C ALA A 613 2.07 12.91 -12.33
N HIS A 614 1.45 12.88 -11.15
CA HIS A 614 0.35 13.72 -10.72
C HIS A 614 0.73 14.65 -9.56
N ARG A 615 1.84 14.41 -8.86
CA ARG A 615 2.18 15.12 -7.63
C ARG A 615 3.67 15.37 -7.50
N ILE A 616 4.03 16.59 -7.14
CA ILE A 616 5.41 17.03 -6.94
C ILE A 616 5.47 17.84 -5.66
N LYS A 617 6.36 17.47 -4.74
CA LYS A 617 6.70 18.25 -3.54
C LYS A 617 8.17 18.67 -3.63
N LEU A 618 8.42 19.99 -3.68
CA LEU A 618 9.74 20.55 -4.00
C LEU A 618 10.58 20.98 -2.79
N HIS A 619 9.99 21.13 -1.61
CA HIS A 619 10.72 21.65 -0.45
C HIS A 619 11.69 20.60 0.12
N THR A 620 13.00 20.87 0.06
CA THR A 620 14.07 19.93 0.45
C THR A 620 14.49 20.06 1.91
N ASN A 621 14.23 21.20 2.57
CA ASN A 621 14.53 21.40 3.98
C ASN A 621 13.34 21.01 4.86
N ASP A 622 13.53 19.99 5.71
CA ASP A 622 12.53 19.59 6.68
C ASP A 622 12.65 20.41 7.97
N HIS A 623 11.84 21.46 8.11
CA HIS A 623 11.77 22.23 9.35
C HIS A 623 10.99 21.53 10.48
N ARG A 624 10.36 20.37 10.23
CA ARG A 624 9.52 19.66 11.22
C ARG A 624 10.28 19.33 12.51
N PRO A 625 11.53 18.82 12.51
CA PRO A 625 12.26 18.52 13.75
C PRO A 625 12.46 19.77 14.62
N THR A 626 12.88 20.89 14.02
CA THR A 626 13.05 22.17 14.71
C THR A 626 11.74 22.69 15.29
N VAL A 627 10.64 22.63 14.51
CA VAL A 627 9.32 23.08 14.97
C VAL A 627 8.79 22.16 16.08
N LYS A 628 9.03 20.84 16.02
CA LYS A 628 8.70 19.89 17.10
C LYS A 628 9.43 20.25 18.38
N GLN A 629 10.73 20.51 18.30
CA GLN A 629 11.52 20.87 19.47
C GLN A 629 11.04 22.18 20.09
N ALA A 630 10.87 23.24 19.28
CA ALA A 630 10.37 24.53 19.74
C ALA A 630 8.98 24.40 20.37
N PHE A 631 8.09 23.61 19.76
CA PHE A 631 6.77 23.33 20.32
C PHE A 631 6.85 22.61 21.67
N ALA A 632 7.67 21.55 21.78
CA ALA A 632 7.85 20.81 23.02
C ALA A 632 8.45 21.68 24.13
N GLU A 633 9.33 22.63 23.80
CA GLU A 633 9.83 23.64 24.72
C GLU A 633 8.71 24.59 25.20
N ARG A 634 7.83 25.05 24.30
CA ARG A 634 6.67 25.87 24.69
C ARG A 634 5.69 25.11 25.58
N MET A 635 5.39 23.85 25.26
CA MET A 635 4.54 23.02 26.11
C MET A 635 5.19 22.69 27.45
N ARG A 636 6.52 22.54 27.54
CA ARG A 636 7.19 22.39 28.85
C ARG A 636 7.13 23.67 29.67
N LYS A 637 7.34 24.83 29.04
CA LYS A 637 7.33 26.13 29.71
C LYS A 637 5.93 26.59 30.14
N PHE A 638 4.90 26.26 29.35
CA PHE A 638 3.55 26.83 29.49
C PHE A 638 2.43 25.78 29.49
N GLY A 639 2.71 24.48 29.40
CA GLY A 639 1.70 23.43 29.26
C GLY A 639 1.10 22.91 30.57
N GLY A 640 1.64 23.31 31.72
CA GLY A 640 1.08 22.97 33.02
C GLY A 640 -0.25 23.68 33.27
N LEU A 641 -1.25 22.93 33.76
CA LEU A 641 -2.37 23.54 34.49
C LEU A 641 -1.86 23.91 35.88
N PRO A 642 -2.21 25.07 36.46
CA PRO A 642 -2.08 25.25 37.90
C PRO A 642 -2.89 24.13 38.55
N THR A 643 -2.23 23.23 39.26
CA THR A 643 -2.90 22.21 40.08
C THR A 643 -3.64 22.96 41.18
N GLY A 644 -4.94 23.18 40.98
CA GLY A 644 -5.82 23.84 41.93
C GLY A 644 -5.90 23.05 43.24
N THR A 645 -5.01 23.36 44.16
CA THR A 645 -5.16 23.16 45.62
C THR A 645 -5.40 24.53 46.26
N ALA A 646 -6.41 25.25 45.77
CA ALA A 646 -6.88 26.49 46.36
C ALA A 646 -8.41 26.60 46.30
N ALA A 647 -9.08 25.47 46.54
CA ALA A 647 -10.52 25.41 46.80
C ALA A 647 -10.76 24.83 48.20
N THR A 648 -10.15 25.43 49.23
CA THR A 648 -10.44 25.13 50.65
C THR A 648 -9.84 26.22 51.56
N SER A 649 -10.37 27.45 51.53
CA SER A 649 -10.12 28.39 52.64
C SER A 649 -11.16 29.51 52.83
N VAL A 650 -12.32 29.50 52.14
CA VAL A 650 -13.39 30.51 52.37
C VAL A 650 -14.59 29.94 53.15
N ARG A 651 -14.37 28.90 53.97
CA ARG A 651 -15.44 28.33 54.84
C ARG A 651 -15.07 28.12 56.31
N ALA A 652 -14.12 28.90 56.81
CA ALA A 652 -13.77 28.96 58.23
C ALA A 652 -13.62 30.41 58.71
N ALA A 653 -14.69 31.21 58.53
CA ALA A 653 -14.89 32.49 59.22
C ALA A 653 -16.40 32.68 59.47
N LYS A 654 -16.98 31.69 60.15
CA LYS A 654 -18.31 31.73 60.79
C LYS A 654 -18.39 30.59 61.80
N MET A 655 -17.58 30.70 62.85
CA MET A 655 -17.76 30.10 64.18
C MET A 655 -16.59 30.57 65.06
N ARG A 656 -16.62 31.84 65.43
CA ARG A 656 -16.37 32.39 66.76
C ARG A 656 -16.68 33.88 66.73
#